data_AF-A0A3P7WM09-F1
#
_entry.id   AF-A0A3P7WM09-F1
#
_cell.length_a   1.000
_cell.length_b   1.000
_cell.length_c   1.000
_cell.angle_alpha   90.00
_cell.angle_beta   90.00
_cell.angle_gamma   90.00
#
_symmetry.space_group_name_H-M   'P 1'
#
loop_
_entity.id
_entity.type
_entity.pdbx_description
1 polymer ?
#
loop_
_entity_poly.entity_id
_entity_poly.type
_entity_poly.pdbx_seq_one_letter_code
_entity_poly.pdbx_strand_id
1 'polypeptide(L)'
;MNSFIAELDSDKTDFFDVLQGANMDGVRHLKEKDTSRYVWCFIIVVFVILAAIQIYYQLKLFYSEPVATNIEALYPPSIDFPAVAICNNNQFRLSYITGARITNRRPKKKEKGTLKSISGRPRNVFEEVKAWDMDAVRFLRSAAHWKSRMILGCTWPNGTSCRMSDFKPVWTLSGLCWALNTDPENSLKVVGSGVGNSIRLLLNIETYERIDACTTHFKTKSIPGLKILIYNQTQVPLTTNDGVNIPSGYSMDVRFRTQHVSRLPGEYCATETEANRKAVSEFGSPLNMRTCAIRGTLKAIEEECECSIARAFTNEPIGKFPCNVDDYFGCVRRVIEKTATKSSRGDCLPGCETVDYIAWQDGREVLPVLHIFLRTKRRIARLRAAVRNVTESNWGWHEDDFVGVFERLSANATCDYHDNGEPSASYIGDLKRFYGDGVEAAIKEIQDVGGTIEKMWQLFSPSTYLRELKTDVSRMDRIVELMAQYETGRLQRRAWAEKMQSRLMRHFFEDEFADGWYHPIIHDVEHSLCKVIKELEKDYWPKFMGYKGNGTGMKTATILFFDSYSKENEKRLEKFISEMYNCAVGDVKVAAFTMLKDFKRLYRELQSSYSNLFKKELTEYLENFEFGTKFVRENFAMVNVFLQQMHLEYWRQAKTYGFWSLACDIGGALGLFLGASMLTIIELIYICYQYRMFGRAYKKADQNLKKWYESLRAG
;
A
#
# COMPACT_ATOMS: atom_id res chain seq x y z
N MET A 1 7.50 -117.47 31.22
CA MET A 1 7.66 -116.40 30.22
C MET A 1 6.46 -115.46 30.29
N ASN A 2 6.21 -114.89 31.48
CA ASN A 2 5.02 -114.11 31.85
C ASN A 2 5.39 -112.97 32.82
N SER A 3 6.60 -112.42 32.69
CA SER A 3 7.11 -111.34 33.56
C SER A 3 7.81 -110.23 32.79
N PHE A 4 7.51 -110.06 31.50
CA PHE A 4 8.14 -109.04 30.65
C PHE A 4 7.14 -108.27 29.77
N ILE A 5 5.82 -108.43 30.01
CA ILE A 5 4.75 -107.80 29.22
C ILE A 5 3.98 -106.73 30.03
N ALA A 6 4.41 -106.40 31.26
CA ALA A 6 3.71 -105.47 32.14
C ALA A 6 4.32 -104.05 32.21
N GLU A 7 5.19 -103.67 31.27
CA GLU A 7 5.67 -102.29 31.11
C GLU A 7 5.55 -101.88 29.65
N LEU A 8 4.32 -101.59 29.22
CA LEU A 8 4.04 -100.80 28.02
C LEU A 8 2.57 -100.36 28.08
N ASP A 9 2.13 -99.89 29.25
CA ASP A 9 0.88 -99.15 29.35
C ASP A 9 1.20 -97.67 29.20
N SER A 10 0.97 -97.16 27.98
CA SER A 10 0.51 -95.80 27.73
C SER A 10 1.13 -94.70 28.60
N ASP A 11 2.39 -94.32 28.36
CA ASP A 11 2.87 -93.00 28.77
C ASP A 11 2.27 -91.95 27.82
N LYS A 12 0.97 -91.71 27.98
CA LYS A 12 0.38 -90.42 27.65
C LYS A 12 0.98 -89.47 28.67
N THR A 13 2.12 -88.86 28.34
CA THR A 13 2.63 -87.71 29.08
C THR A 13 1.48 -86.72 29.23
N ASP A 14 0.93 -86.68 30.44
CA ASP A 14 -0.25 -85.90 30.74
C ASP A 14 0.16 -84.44 30.63
N PHE A 15 -0.65 -83.62 29.95
CA PHE A 15 -0.36 -82.20 29.73
C PHE A 15 -0.01 -81.46 31.03
N PHE A 16 -0.53 -81.95 32.16
CA PHE A 16 -0.26 -81.46 33.50
C PHE A 16 1.17 -81.73 34.00
N ASP A 17 1.82 -82.82 33.59
CA ASP A 17 3.22 -83.10 33.96
C ASP A 17 4.19 -82.18 33.20
N VAL A 18 3.82 -81.79 31.97
CA VAL A 18 4.56 -80.81 31.17
C VAL A 18 4.47 -79.41 31.78
N LEU A 19 3.29 -79.02 32.27
CA LEU A 19 3.08 -77.72 32.93
C LEU A 19 3.69 -77.66 34.34
N GLN A 20 3.95 -78.79 34.99
CA GLN A 20 4.64 -78.84 36.29
C GLN A 20 6.16 -78.68 36.13
N GLY A 21 6.72 -79.12 35.00
CA GLY A 21 8.12 -78.87 34.65
C GLY A 21 8.41 -77.41 34.30
N ALA A 22 7.39 -76.66 33.84
CA ALA A 22 7.45 -75.21 33.75
C ALA A 22 7.17 -74.62 35.14
N ASN A 23 8.11 -73.84 35.70
CA ASN A 23 7.97 -73.14 36.99
C ASN A 23 6.79 -72.13 36.99
N MET A 24 5.54 -72.61 37.05
CA MET A 24 4.32 -71.82 37.23
C MET A 24 3.75 -72.10 38.62
N ASP A 25 3.82 -71.10 39.51
CA ASP A 25 3.64 -71.24 40.96
C ASP A 25 2.24 -71.73 41.43
N GLY A 26 1.25 -71.83 40.52
CA GLY A 26 -0.09 -72.33 40.82
C GLY A 26 -0.41 -73.74 40.30
N VAL A 27 0.34 -74.26 39.32
CA VAL A 27 -0.05 -75.48 38.59
C VAL A 27 0.06 -76.74 39.47
N ARG A 28 0.98 -76.74 40.45
CA ARG A 28 1.18 -77.86 41.38
C ARG A 28 -0.08 -78.21 42.20
N HIS A 29 -0.94 -77.23 42.49
CA HIS A 29 -2.17 -77.42 43.27
C HIS A 29 -3.33 -77.99 42.44
N LEU A 30 -3.18 -78.17 41.12
CA LEU A 30 -4.22 -78.72 40.24
C LEU A 30 -4.31 -80.26 40.26
N LYS A 31 -3.30 -80.96 40.80
CA LYS A 31 -3.23 -82.43 40.94
C LYS A 31 -3.73 -82.94 42.30
N GLU A 32 -3.99 -82.07 43.27
CA GLU A 32 -4.43 -82.43 44.62
C GLU A 32 -5.93 -82.82 44.63
N LYS A 33 -6.33 -83.84 45.43
CA LYS A 33 -7.69 -84.43 45.40
C LYS A 33 -8.74 -83.65 46.20
N ASP A 34 -8.36 -82.54 46.82
CA ASP A 34 -9.20 -81.78 47.74
C ASP A 34 -10.02 -80.67 47.06
N THR A 35 -10.98 -80.09 47.81
CA THR A 35 -11.80 -78.94 47.38
C THR A 35 -10.96 -77.70 47.04
N SER A 36 -9.71 -77.63 47.54
CA SER A 36 -8.70 -76.62 47.21
C SER A 36 -8.38 -76.55 45.71
N ARG A 37 -8.53 -77.65 44.98
CA ARG A 37 -8.32 -77.71 43.52
C ARG A 37 -9.22 -76.74 42.76
N TYR A 38 -10.51 -76.65 43.14
CA TYR A 38 -11.46 -75.77 42.47
C TYR A 38 -11.16 -74.29 42.76
N VAL A 39 -10.69 -73.99 43.97
CA VAL A 39 -10.27 -72.64 44.38
C VAL A 39 -9.03 -72.19 43.60
N TRP A 40 -7.99 -73.03 43.55
CA TRP A 40 -6.78 -72.72 42.78
C TRP A 40 -7.02 -72.67 41.27
N CYS A 41 -7.89 -73.52 40.73
CA CYS A 41 -8.33 -73.44 39.34
C CYS A 41 -9.00 -72.10 39.04
N PHE A 42 -9.92 -71.64 39.90
CA PHE A 42 -10.56 -70.33 39.75
C PHE A 42 -9.55 -69.17 39.81
N ILE A 43 -8.62 -69.20 40.78
CA ILE A 43 -7.57 -68.18 40.94
C ILE A 43 -6.66 -68.12 39.69
N ILE A 44 -6.21 -69.27 39.19
CA ILE A 44 -5.37 -69.35 37.98
C ILE A 44 -6.13 -68.81 36.77
N VAL A 45 -7.40 -69.17 36.59
CA VAL A 45 -8.23 -68.65 35.49
C VAL A 45 -8.37 -67.13 35.58
N VAL A 46 -8.61 -66.57 36.77
CA VAL A 46 -8.67 -65.11 36.97
C VAL A 46 -7.34 -64.44 36.62
N PHE A 47 -6.21 -64.97 37.08
CA PHE A 47 -4.89 -64.41 36.77
C PHE A 47 -4.51 -64.53 35.28
N VAL A 48 -4.87 -65.64 34.62
CA VAL A 48 -4.71 -65.80 33.18
C VAL A 48 -5.54 -64.78 32.41
N ILE A 49 -6.80 -64.52 32.83
CA ILE A 49 -7.65 -63.49 32.22
C ILE A 49 -7.04 -62.10 32.42
N LEU A 50 -6.58 -61.77 33.62
CA LEU A 50 -5.92 -60.48 33.90
C LEU A 50 -4.63 -60.30 33.10
N ALA A 51 -3.81 -61.35 32.99
CA ALA A 51 -2.62 -61.34 32.16
C ALA A 51 -2.96 -61.15 30.67
N ALA A 52 -3.99 -61.84 30.17
CA ALA A 52 -4.45 -61.68 28.79
C ALA A 52 -4.98 -60.27 28.51
N ILE A 53 -5.73 -59.66 29.45
CA ILE A 53 -6.20 -58.28 29.35
C ILE A 53 -5.02 -57.30 29.35
N GLN A 54 -4.04 -57.47 30.24
CA GLN A 54 -2.85 -56.62 30.30
C GLN A 54 -2.02 -56.71 29.02
N ILE A 55 -1.76 -57.92 28.53
CA ILE A 55 -1.06 -58.16 27.27
C ILE A 55 -1.84 -57.55 26.10
N TYR A 56 -3.17 -57.69 26.07
CA TYR A 56 -4.02 -57.06 25.05
C TYR A 56 -3.86 -55.53 25.04
N TYR A 57 -3.85 -54.88 26.20
CA TYR A 57 -3.63 -53.43 26.28
C TYR A 57 -2.22 -53.02 25.86
N GLN A 58 -1.19 -53.78 26.22
CA GLN A 58 0.19 -53.48 25.78
C GLN A 58 0.40 -53.72 24.28
N LEU A 59 -0.21 -54.76 23.71
CA LEU A 59 -0.24 -54.98 22.27
C LEU A 59 -1.00 -53.85 21.57
N LYS A 60 -2.14 -53.43 22.10
CA LYS A 60 -2.89 -52.29 21.57
C LYS A 60 -2.06 -51.00 21.61
N LEU A 61 -1.30 -50.78 22.69
CA LEU A 61 -0.40 -49.64 22.81
C LEU A 61 0.75 -49.72 21.79
N PHE A 62 1.35 -50.90 21.60
CA PHE A 62 2.37 -51.13 20.57
C PHE A 62 1.86 -50.86 19.15
N TYR A 63 0.69 -51.38 18.81
CA TYR A 63 0.07 -51.13 17.50
C TYR A 63 -0.42 -49.70 17.30
N SER A 64 -0.66 -48.95 18.39
CA SER A 64 -0.99 -47.52 18.31
C SER A 64 0.22 -46.63 18.00
N GLU A 65 1.44 -47.20 18.00
CA GLU A 65 2.72 -46.53 17.68
C GLU A 65 2.87 -45.12 18.28
N PRO A 66 2.85 -44.96 19.62
CA PRO A 66 2.99 -43.65 20.23
C PRO A 66 4.35 -43.02 19.87
N VAL A 67 4.31 -41.74 19.51
CA VAL A 67 5.48 -40.96 19.10
C VAL A 67 5.81 -39.88 20.12
N ALA A 68 7.09 -39.67 20.40
CA ALA A 68 7.61 -38.52 21.12
C ALA A 68 8.50 -37.70 20.20
N THR A 69 8.54 -36.39 20.46
CA THR A 69 9.40 -35.47 19.70
C THR A 69 10.51 -34.97 20.61
N ASN A 70 11.75 -35.23 20.21
CA ASN A 70 12.95 -34.71 20.87
C ASN A 70 13.33 -33.37 20.24
N ILE A 71 13.65 -32.38 21.07
CA ILE A 71 14.02 -31.03 20.65
C ILE A 71 15.48 -30.79 21.02
N GLU A 72 16.32 -30.59 20.02
CA GLU A 72 17.75 -30.31 20.18
C GLU A 72 18.06 -28.90 19.65
N ALA A 73 18.85 -28.11 20.38
CA ALA A 73 19.27 -26.78 19.95
C ALA A 73 20.74 -26.82 19.49
N LEU A 74 21.00 -26.42 18.24
CA LEU A 74 22.34 -26.33 17.65
C LEU A 74 22.75 -24.87 17.48
N TYR A 75 24.00 -24.51 17.80
CA TYR A 75 24.52 -23.13 17.73
C TYR A 75 25.62 -23.00 16.67
N PRO A 76 25.28 -22.99 15.37
CA PRO A 76 26.27 -22.81 14.31
C PRO A 76 26.81 -21.36 14.27
N PRO A 77 28.02 -21.12 13.74
CA PRO A 77 28.61 -19.79 13.64
C PRO A 77 27.87 -18.87 12.65
N SER A 78 27.15 -19.45 11.68
CA SER A 78 26.31 -18.72 10.73
C SER A 78 25.08 -19.54 10.37
N ILE A 79 23.94 -18.88 10.14
CA ILE A 79 22.67 -19.51 9.76
C ILE A 79 22.26 -19.00 8.38
N ASP A 80 21.74 -19.89 7.54
CA ASP A 80 21.13 -19.51 6.27
C ASP A 80 19.86 -18.69 6.48
N PHE A 81 19.83 -17.51 5.89
CA PHE A 81 18.66 -16.63 5.89
C PHE A 81 17.62 -17.18 4.90
N PRO A 82 16.32 -17.16 5.23
CA PRO A 82 15.27 -17.68 4.37
C PRO A 82 15.01 -16.84 3.11
N ALA A 83 14.22 -17.37 2.19
CA ALA A 83 13.58 -16.57 1.16
C ALA A 83 12.43 -15.75 1.78
N VAL A 84 12.34 -14.47 1.42
CA VAL A 84 11.30 -13.56 1.94
C VAL A 84 10.47 -13.07 0.77
N ALA A 85 9.21 -13.51 0.67
CA ALA A 85 8.27 -13.03 -0.35
C ALA A 85 7.27 -12.01 0.19
N ILE A 86 7.05 -10.96 -0.60
CA ILE A 86 6.13 -9.87 -0.32
C ILE A 86 4.94 -10.01 -1.26
N CYS A 87 3.76 -10.20 -0.69
CA CYS A 87 2.50 -10.38 -1.40
C CYS A 87 1.54 -9.24 -1.03
N ASN A 88 0.90 -8.60 -1.99
CA ASN A 88 -0.15 -7.63 -1.68
C ASN A 88 -1.47 -8.36 -1.37
N ASN A 89 -2.16 -7.97 -0.29
CA ASN A 89 -3.50 -8.50 0.00
C ASN A 89 -4.53 -8.13 -1.07
N ASN A 90 -4.29 -7.03 -1.78
CA ASN A 90 -5.03 -6.68 -2.97
C ASN A 90 -4.46 -7.45 -4.17
N GLN A 91 -5.27 -8.30 -4.79
CA GLN A 91 -4.86 -9.12 -5.94
C GLN A 91 -4.81 -8.31 -7.24
N PHE A 92 -5.63 -7.26 -7.36
CA PHE A 92 -5.83 -6.52 -8.61
C PHE A 92 -5.76 -5.01 -8.39
N ARG A 93 -4.96 -4.32 -9.20
CA ARG A 93 -4.90 -2.87 -9.21
C ARG A 93 -6.13 -2.26 -9.88
N LEU A 94 -6.79 -1.34 -9.17
CA LEU A 94 -7.93 -0.58 -9.64
C LEU A 94 -7.64 0.15 -10.96
N SER A 95 -6.48 0.80 -11.07
CA SER A 95 -6.07 1.55 -12.26
C SER A 95 -5.88 0.66 -13.50
N TYR A 96 -5.53 -0.61 -13.32
CA TYR A 96 -5.43 -1.57 -14.42
C TYR A 96 -6.81 -1.99 -14.93
N ILE A 97 -7.73 -2.34 -14.01
CA ILE A 97 -9.07 -2.81 -14.35
C ILE A 97 -9.92 -1.70 -14.99
N THR A 98 -9.85 -0.49 -14.44
CA THR A 98 -10.58 0.69 -14.94
C THR A 98 -9.83 1.44 -16.05
N GLY A 99 -8.60 1.03 -16.34
CA GLY A 99 -7.74 1.72 -17.29
C GLY A 99 -8.20 1.58 -18.74
N ALA A 100 -7.80 2.55 -19.57
CA ALA A 100 -8.11 2.62 -21.00
C ALA A 100 -7.76 1.33 -21.77
N ARG A 101 -6.71 0.60 -21.33
CA ARG A 101 -6.30 -0.67 -21.96
C ARG A 101 -7.37 -1.76 -21.88
N ILE A 102 -8.18 -1.76 -20.82
CA ILE A 102 -9.26 -2.74 -20.60
C ILE A 102 -10.58 -2.18 -21.11
N THR A 103 -10.92 -0.92 -20.82
CA THR A 103 -12.21 -0.32 -21.20
C THR A 103 -12.36 -0.09 -22.70
N ASN A 104 -11.27 0.23 -23.40
CA ASN A 104 -11.25 0.44 -24.85
C ASN A 104 -10.88 -0.81 -25.65
N ARG A 105 -10.67 -1.95 -24.97
CA ARG A 105 -10.34 -3.22 -25.66
C ARG A 105 -11.51 -3.69 -26.51
N ARG A 106 -11.21 -4.17 -27.72
CA ARG A 106 -12.16 -4.88 -28.57
C ARG A 106 -12.01 -6.39 -28.31
N PRO A 107 -13.00 -7.08 -27.72
CA PRO A 107 -12.92 -8.51 -27.46
C PRO A 107 -12.93 -9.29 -28.78
N LYS A 108 -12.19 -10.41 -28.83
CA LYS A 108 -12.06 -11.24 -30.04
C LYS A 108 -13.35 -11.98 -30.40
N LYS A 109 -14.19 -12.28 -29.41
CA LYS A 109 -15.55 -12.80 -29.59
C LYS A 109 -16.56 -11.75 -29.09
N LYS A 110 -17.58 -11.44 -29.89
CA LYS A 110 -18.80 -10.77 -29.39
C LYS A 110 -19.63 -11.82 -28.66
N GLU A 111 -19.22 -12.23 -27.47
CA GLU A 111 -20.10 -13.03 -26.62
C GLU A 111 -21.21 -12.12 -26.07
N LYS A 112 -22.44 -12.41 -26.48
CA LYS A 112 -23.64 -11.94 -25.79
C LYS A 112 -23.55 -12.52 -24.38
N GLY A 113 -23.12 -11.73 -23.42
CA GLY A 113 -23.19 -12.11 -22.01
C GLY A 113 -24.65 -12.40 -21.65
N THR A 114 -25.00 -13.68 -21.65
CA THR A 114 -26.18 -14.20 -20.97
C THR A 114 -25.95 -14.11 -19.48
N LEU A 115 -26.34 -12.98 -18.89
CA LEU A 115 -27.01 -13.00 -17.60
C LEU A 115 -28.47 -12.65 -17.90
N LYS A 116 -29.38 -13.61 -17.68
CA LYS A 116 -30.82 -13.35 -17.70
C LYS A 116 -31.10 -12.14 -16.80
N SER A 117 -31.92 -11.23 -17.32
CA SER A 117 -32.39 -10.05 -16.63
C SER A 117 -32.95 -10.41 -15.24
N ILE A 118 -32.25 -10.00 -14.18
CA ILE A 118 -32.86 -9.80 -12.88
C ILE A 118 -32.57 -8.34 -12.49
N SER A 119 -33.63 -7.53 -12.62
CA SER A 119 -33.88 -6.25 -11.95
C SER A 119 -32.77 -5.19 -11.93
N GLY A 120 -32.89 -4.21 -12.82
CA GLY A 120 -32.97 -2.79 -12.42
C GLY A 120 -31.86 -2.15 -11.58
N ARG A 121 -30.63 -2.67 -11.54
CA ARG A 121 -29.48 -1.96 -10.95
C ARG A 121 -28.59 -1.35 -12.06
N PRO A 122 -28.09 -0.12 -11.91
CA PRO A 122 -27.11 0.44 -12.85
C PRO A 122 -25.88 -0.46 -12.86
N ARG A 123 -25.46 -0.88 -14.07
CA ARG A 123 -24.25 -1.69 -14.25
C ARG A 123 -23.04 -0.90 -13.78
N ASN A 124 -22.27 -1.48 -12.87
CA ASN A 124 -21.01 -0.88 -12.44
C ASN A 124 -19.94 -1.11 -13.52
N VAL A 125 -19.00 -0.18 -13.71
CA VAL A 125 -17.88 -0.27 -14.68
C VAL A 125 -17.11 -1.61 -14.58
N PHE A 126 -17.11 -2.20 -13.39
CA PHE A 126 -16.46 -3.47 -13.09
C PHE A 126 -17.22 -4.72 -13.56
N GLU A 127 -18.50 -4.59 -13.92
CA GLU A 127 -19.32 -5.67 -14.52
C GLU A 127 -19.20 -5.68 -16.06
N GLU A 128 -18.79 -4.57 -16.66
CA GLU A 128 -18.60 -4.40 -18.12
C GLU A 128 -17.13 -4.52 -18.57
N VAL A 129 -16.31 -5.25 -17.82
CA VAL A 129 -14.89 -5.45 -18.12
C VAL A 129 -14.72 -6.20 -19.45
N LYS A 130 -14.10 -5.57 -20.47
CA LYS A 130 -13.87 -6.20 -21.80
C LYS A 130 -12.62 -7.07 -21.85
N ALA A 131 -12.29 -7.75 -20.75
CA ALA A 131 -11.07 -8.55 -20.58
C ALA A 131 -11.31 -10.06 -20.57
N TRP A 132 -12.57 -10.52 -20.60
CA TRP A 132 -12.96 -11.92 -20.41
C TRP A 132 -12.24 -12.91 -21.34
N ASP A 133 -12.01 -12.54 -22.60
CA ASP A 133 -11.28 -13.35 -23.60
C ASP A 133 -9.74 -13.21 -23.53
N MET A 134 -9.16 -12.50 -22.56
CA MET A 134 -7.70 -12.47 -22.35
C MET A 134 -7.22 -13.77 -21.71
N ASP A 135 -5.99 -14.17 -22.02
CA ASP A 135 -5.25 -15.19 -21.25
C ASP A 135 -5.20 -14.80 -19.76
N ALA A 136 -5.64 -15.71 -18.90
CA ALA A 136 -5.78 -15.48 -17.46
C ALA A 136 -4.44 -15.15 -16.82
N VAL A 137 -3.39 -15.93 -17.09
CA VAL A 137 -2.06 -15.73 -16.49
C VAL A 137 -1.48 -14.37 -16.86
N ARG A 138 -1.62 -13.97 -18.14
CA ARG A 138 -1.22 -12.64 -18.62
C ARG A 138 -2.02 -11.53 -17.95
N PHE A 139 -3.33 -11.72 -17.79
CA PHE A 139 -4.20 -10.76 -17.12
C PHE A 139 -3.81 -10.61 -15.64
N LEU A 140 -3.71 -11.72 -14.89
CA LEU A 140 -3.33 -11.75 -13.48
C LEU A 140 -1.97 -11.06 -13.26
N ARG A 141 -0.98 -11.34 -14.10
CA ARG A 141 0.36 -10.71 -14.02
C ARG A 141 0.31 -9.20 -14.24
N SER A 142 -0.54 -8.75 -15.15
CA SER A 142 -0.65 -7.33 -15.51
C SER A 142 -1.51 -6.54 -14.52
N ALA A 143 -2.52 -7.20 -13.94
CA ALA A 143 -3.39 -6.66 -12.91
C ALA A 143 -2.70 -6.63 -11.53
N ALA A 144 -1.75 -7.53 -11.27
CA ALA A 144 -0.99 -7.57 -10.03
C ALA A 144 -0.18 -6.29 -9.76
N HIS A 145 0.19 -6.10 -8.49
CA HIS A 145 0.99 -4.96 -8.04
C HIS A 145 2.43 -5.03 -8.53
N TRP A 146 2.96 -3.87 -8.94
CA TRP A 146 4.31 -3.76 -9.47
C TRP A 146 5.33 -3.63 -8.33
N LYS A 147 6.39 -4.46 -8.36
CA LYS A 147 7.46 -4.40 -7.36
C LYS A 147 8.11 -3.02 -7.22
N SER A 148 8.28 -2.28 -8.32
CA SER A 148 8.90 -0.95 -8.31
C SER A 148 8.04 0.14 -7.66
N ARG A 149 6.75 -0.10 -7.46
CA ARG A 149 5.85 0.81 -6.72
C ARG A 149 5.63 0.36 -5.29
N MET A 150 5.54 -0.96 -5.08
CA MET A 150 5.30 -1.57 -3.77
C MET A 150 6.55 -1.55 -2.87
N ILE A 151 7.75 -1.67 -3.44
CA ILE A 151 9.02 -1.68 -2.70
C ILE A 151 9.75 -0.36 -2.98
N LEU A 152 9.75 0.53 -1.99
CA LEU A 152 10.38 1.84 -2.10
C LEU A 152 11.85 1.81 -1.65
N GLY A 153 12.18 0.95 -0.69
CA GLY A 153 13.53 0.80 -0.16
C GLY A 153 13.76 -0.60 0.39
N CYS A 154 15.00 -1.07 0.24
CA CYS A 154 15.44 -2.35 0.79
C CYS A 154 16.90 -2.23 1.24
N THR A 155 17.21 -2.76 2.41
CA THR A 155 18.57 -2.83 2.96
C THR A 155 18.84 -4.25 3.45
N TRP A 156 19.96 -4.82 3.03
CA TRP A 156 20.47 -6.11 3.48
C TRP A 156 21.03 -6.01 4.91
N PRO A 157 21.21 -7.16 5.62
CA PRO A 157 21.79 -7.18 6.97
C PRO A 157 23.17 -6.54 7.10
N ASN A 158 23.96 -6.55 6.02
CA ASN A 158 25.27 -5.91 5.95
C ASN A 158 25.22 -4.38 5.76
N GLY A 159 24.02 -3.78 5.70
CA GLY A 159 23.81 -2.35 5.49
C GLY A 159 23.79 -1.89 4.03
N THR A 160 24.05 -2.78 3.06
CA THR A 160 24.00 -2.43 1.63
C THR A 160 22.56 -2.36 1.13
N SER A 161 22.26 -1.44 0.20
CA SER A 161 20.91 -1.34 -0.37
C SER A 161 20.66 -2.44 -1.41
N CYS A 162 19.50 -3.08 -1.35
CA CYS A 162 19.11 -4.12 -2.31
C CYS A 162 18.74 -3.51 -3.66
N ARG A 163 18.96 -4.25 -4.74
CA ARG A 163 18.55 -3.83 -6.09
C ARG A 163 17.16 -4.36 -6.40
N MET A 164 16.42 -3.64 -7.26
CA MET A 164 15.11 -4.09 -7.73
C MET A 164 15.18 -5.39 -8.56
N SER A 165 16.36 -5.75 -9.09
CA SER A 165 16.66 -7.02 -9.78
C SER A 165 16.68 -8.24 -8.86
N ASP A 166 16.93 -8.03 -7.57
CA ASP A 166 17.09 -9.08 -6.57
C ASP A 166 15.73 -9.70 -6.22
N PHE A 167 14.64 -8.93 -6.41
CA PHE A 167 13.27 -9.39 -6.27
C PHE A 167 12.83 -10.23 -7.48
N LYS A 168 12.63 -11.52 -7.27
CA LYS A 168 12.12 -12.47 -8.28
C LYS A 168 10.60 -12.67 -8.15
N PRO A 169 9.87 -12.84 -9.26
CA PRO A 169 8.44 -13.16 -9.21
C PRO A 169 8.24 -14.57 -8.67
N VAL A 170 7.32 -14.74 -7.72
CA VAL A 170 6.93 -16.05 -7.18
C VAL A 170 5.42 -16.16 -7.26
N TRP A 171 4.94 -17.17 -7.97
CA TRP A 171 3.51 -17.44 -8.11
C TRP A 171 3.03 -18.36 -6.99
N THR A 172 1.91 -17.98 -6.39
CA THR A 172 1.14 -18.81 -5.45
C THR A 172 -0.24 -19.08 -6.04
N LEU A 173 -0.98 -20.06 -5.51
CA LEU A 173 -2.38 -20.27 -5.91
C LEU A 173 -3.29 -19.07 -5.58
N SER A 174 -2.84 -18.16 -4.71
CA SER A 174 -3.58 -16.98 -4.29
C SER A 174 -3.19 -15.69 -5.05
N GLY A 175 -2.13 -15.72 -5.88
CA GLY A 175 -1.67 -14.57 -6.65
C GLY A 175 -0.14 -14.47 -6.80
N LEU A 176 0.31 -13.36 -7.40
CA LEU A 176 1.72 -13.07 -7.66
C LEU A 176 2.36 -12.32 -6.47
N CYS A 177 3.53 -12.79 -6.06
CA CYS A 177 4.37 -12.19 -5.03
C CYS A 177 5.78 -11.89 -5.54
N TRP A 178 6.55 -11.11 -4.78
CA TRP A 178 7.93 -10.75 -5.11
C TRP A 178 8.86 -11.18 -3.98
N ALA A 179 9.84 -12.04 -4.28
CA ALA A 179 10.69 -12.66 -3.27
C ALA A 179 12.16 -12.28 -3.40
N LEU A 180 12.81 -12.13 -2.24
CA LEU A 180 14.25 -11.95 -2.08
C LEU A 180 14.91 -13.27 -1.67
N ASN A 181 16.20 -13.40 -1.97
CA ASN A 181 17.04 -14.51 -1.51
C ASN A 181 16.47 -15.88 -1.91
N THR A 182 16.03 -16.01 -3.16
CA THR A 182 15.38 -17.22 -3.70
C THR A 182 16.36 -18.27 -4.24
N ASP A 183 17.64 -17.93 -4.37
CA ASP A 183 18.66 -18.82 -4.94
C ASP A 183 19.14 -19.82 -3.87
N PRO A 184 18.96 -21.14 -4.05
CA PRO A 184 19.38 -22.14 -3.07
C PRO A 184 20.90 -22.33 -3.01
N GLU A 185 21.64 -22.05 -4.10
CA GLU A 185 23.10 -22.26 -4.15
C GLU A 185 23.87 -21.11 -3.50
N ASN A 186 23.27 -19.91 -3.48
CA ASN A 186 23.87 -18.69 -2.93
C ASN A 186 22.92 -18.02 -1.93
N SER A 187 22.53 -18.76 -0.90
CA SER A 187 21.73 -18.25 0.22
C SER A 187 22.53 -17.22 1.03
N LEU A 188 21.88 -16.09 1.35
CA LEU A 188 22.41 -15.14 2.31
C LEU A 188 22.62 -15.81 3.67
N LYS A 189 23.79 -15.66 4.27
CA LYS A 189 24.09 -16.16 5.63
C LYS A 189 24.15 -15.03 6.64
N VAL A 190 23.62 -15.25 7.84
CA VAL A 190 23.65 -14.31 8.96
C VAL A 190 24.46 -14.84 10.13
N VAL A 191 25.25 -13.97 10.74
CA VAL A 191 26.16 -14.27 11.86
C VAL A 191 25.66 -13.74 13.20
N GLY A 192 24.52 -13.02 13.20
CA GLY A 192 23.93 -12.46 14.41
C GLY A 192 22.41 -12.33 14.31
N SER A 193 21.76 -12.33 15.47
CA SER A 193 20.31 -12.09 15.60
C SER A 193 20.00 -10.61 15.80
N GLY A 194 18.70 -10.26 15.81
CA GLY A 194 18.23 -8.92 16.12
C GLY A 194 18.12 -7.95 14.92
N VAL A 195 17.55 -6.77 15.19
CA VAL A 195 17.22 -5.73 14.17
C VAL A 195 18.46 -5.13 13.48
N GLY A 196 19.64 -5.28 14.08
CA GLY A 196 20.91 -4.88 13.46
C GLY A 196 21.23 -5.71 12.21
N ASN A 197 20.85 -6.99 12.22
CA ASN A 197 21.08 -7.95 11.14
C ASN A 197 19.79 -8.23 10.34
N SER A 198 18.86 -7.27 10.29
CA SER A 198 17.59 -7.44 9.59
C SER A 198 17.67 -7.07 8.11
N ILE A 199 16.82 -7.72 7.31
CA ILE A 199 16.41 -7.13 6.04
C ILE A 199 15.40 -6.04 6.36
N ARG A 200 15.69 -4.80 5.98
CA ARG A 200 14.82 -3.64 6.20
C ARG A 200 14.12 -3.27 4.91
N LEU A 201 12.80 -3.29 4.93
CA LEU A 201 11.95 -2.99 3.79
C LEU A 201 11.10 -1.76 4.08
N LEU A 202 11.10 -0.81 3.14
CA LEU A 202 10.14 0.28 3.09
C LEU A 202 9.13 -0.04 1.98
N LEU A 203 7.89 -0.29 2.38
CA LEU A 203 6.86 -0.80 1.50
C LEU A 203 5.72 0.21 1.34
N ASN A 204 5.17 0.27 0.13
CA ASN A 204 3.94 0.96 -0.22
C ASN A 204 2.86 -0.09 -0.48
N ILE A 205 1.81 -0.09 0.36
CA ILE A 205 0.69 -1.03 0.30
C ILE A 205 -0.24 -0.69 -0.88
N GLU A 206 -0.19 0.53 -1.41
CA GLU A 206 -1.03 1.03 -2.50
C GLU A 206 -2.54 0.90 -2.18
N THR A 207 -2.98 1.42 -1.03
CA THR A 207 -4.40 1.32 -0.63
C THR A 207 -5.33 2.07 -1.59
N TYR A 208 -4.82 3.07 -2.30
CA TYR A 208 -5.53 3.77 -3.38
C TYR A 208 -5.77 2.92 -4.66
N GLU A 209 -5.06 1.78 -4.83
CA GLU A 209 -5.28 0.84 -5.94
C GLU A 209 -6.28 -0.27 -5.57
N ARG A 210 -6.85 -0.23 -4.37
CA ARG A 210 -7.77 -1.23 -3.85
C ARG A 210 -9.14 -1.14 -4.53
N ILE A 211 -9.72 -2.30 -4.82
CA ILE A 211 -11.08 -2.40 -5.36
C ILE A 211 -12.06 -2.71 -4.21
N ASP A 212 -12.69 -1.66 -3.68
CA ASP A 212 -13.73 -1.75 -2.64
C ASP A 212 -15.15 -1.89 -3.21
N ALA A 213 -15.30 -1.80 -4.54
CA ALA A 213 -16.59 -1.97 -5.21
C ALA A 213 -17.17 -3.38 -4.98
N CYS A 214 -18.47 -3.45 -4.69
CA CYS A 214 -19.23 -4.69 -4.46
C CYS A 214 -19.46 -5.48 -5.75
N THR A 215 -18.38 -5.96 -6.37
CA THR A 215 -18.42 -6.85 -7.54
C THR A 215 -18.22 -8.30 -7.08
N THR A 216 -18.82 -9.25 -7.78
CA THR A 216 -18.70 -10.67 -7.43
C THR A 216 -17.30 -11.22 -7.70
N HIS A 217 -16.61 -10.70 -8.70
CA HIS A 217 -15.34 -11.25 -9.20
C HIS A 217 -14.09 -10.52 -8.69
N PHE A 218 -14.10 -9.18 -8.62
CA PHE A 218 -12.90 -8.37 -8.33
C PHE A 218 -12.88 -7.77 -6.92
N LYS A 219 -13.86 -8.07 -6.06
CA LYS A 219 -13.92 -7.53 -4.69
C LYS A 219 -12.79 -8.08 -3.81
N THR A 220 -12.04 -7.17 -3.19
CA THR A 220 -11.02 -7.54 -2.21
C THR A 220 -11.67 -7.81 -0.85
N LYS A 221 -11.54 -9.04 -0.35
CA LYS A 221 -12.11 -9.44 0.96
C LYS A 221 -11.14 -9.22 2.14
N SER A 222 -9.83 -9.25 1.87
CA SER A 222 -8.79 -9.13 2.90
C SER A 222 -8.60 -7.68 3.35
N ILE A 223 -8.13 -7.46 4.59
CA ILE A 223 -7.82 -6.14 5.15
C ILE A 223 -6.64 -5.51 4.34
N PRO A 224 -6.61 -4.17 4.15
CA PRO A 224 -5.47 -3.51 3.53
C PRO A 224 -4.15 -3.83 4.23
N GLY A 225 -3.15 -4.26 3.46
CA GLY A 225 -1.85 -4.67 3.98
C GLY A 225 -1.07 -5.51 2.99
N LEU A 226 0.12 -5.91 3.40
CA LEU A 226 0.98 -6.85 2.67
C LEU A 226 1.20 -8.08 3.52
N LYS A 227 1.32 -9.25 2.91
CA LYS A 227 1.77 -10.46 3.59
C LYS A 227 3.23 -10.74 3.30
N ILE A 228 3.97 -11.06 4.35
CA ILE A 228 5.35 -11.52 4.28
C ILE A 228 5.35 -13.03 4.46
N LEU A 229 5.78 -13.75 3.44
CA LEU A 229 6.00 -15.19 3.47
C LEU A 229 7.48 -15.45 3.70
N ILE A 230 7.79 -16.34 4.64
CA ILE A 230 9.13 -16.80 4.94
C ILE A 230 9.16 -18.30 4.67
N TYR A 231 10.02 -18.73 3.76
CA TYR A 231 10.08 -20.13 3.34
C TYR A 231 11.51 -20.50 2.92
N ASN A 232 11.77 -21.80 2.83
CA ASN A 232 13.05 -22.30 2.37
C ASN A 232 13.19 -22.09 0.84
N GLN A 233 14.37 -21.70 0.36
CA GLN A 233 14.67 -21.47 -1.06
C GLN A 233 14.31 -22.65 -1.96
N THR A 234 14.40 -23.87 -1.42
CA THR A 234 14.12 -25.10 -2.15
C THR A 234 12.62 -25.45 -2.17
N GLN A 235 11.77 -24.76 -1.41
CA GLN A 235 10.32 -25.00 -1.34
C GLN A 235 9.56 -23.99 -2.20
N VAL A 236 8.36 -24.37 -2.65
CA VAL A 236 7.45 -23.47 -3.39
C VAL A 236 6.25 -23.12 -2.49
N PRO A 237 5.98 -21.83 -2.22
CA PRO A 237 4.86 -21.45 -1.37
C PRO A 237 3.52 -21.73 -2.06
N LEU A 238 2.68 -22.57 -1.44
CA LEU A 238 1.39 -23.00 -1.99
C LEU A 238 0.36 -21.87 -1.94
N THR A 239 0.23 -21.21 -0.79
CA THR A 239 -0.75 -20.14 -0.54
C THR A 239 -0.09 -18.95 0.14
N THR A 240 -0.77 -17.81 0.12
CA THR A 240 -0.35 -16.63 0.90
C THR A 240 -0.96 -16.60 2.30
N ASN A 241 -1.76 -17.58 2.71
CA ASN A 241 -2.51 -17.51 3.97
C ASN A 241 -1.64 -17.66 5.22
N ASP A 242 -0.56 -18.42 5.12
CA ASP A 242 0.38 -18.66 6.23
C ASP A 242 1.36 -17.50 6.46
N GLY A 243 1.26 -16.43 5.64
CA GLY A 243 2.11 -15.25 5.73
C GLY A 243 1.71 -14.30 6.85
N VAL A 244 2.72 -13.62 7.39
CA VAL A 244 2.57 -12.58 8.42
C VAL A 244 1.97 -11.32 7.77
N ASN A 245 0.86 -10.81 8.31
CA ASN A 245 0.13 -9.69 7.73
C ASN A 245 0.59 -8.33 8.28
N ILE A 246 1.08 -7.47 7.41
CA ILE A 246 1.64 -6.15 7.70
C ILE A 246 0.61 -5.06 7.35
N PRO A 247 0.05 -4.34 8.34
CA PRO A 247 -0.86 -3.23 8.10
C PRO A 247 -0.12 -1.94 7.71
N SER A 248 -0.84 -0.97 7.15
CA SER A 248 -0.32 0.36 6.85
C SER A 248 -0.14 1.22 8.11
N GLY A 249 0.90 2.06 8.10
CA GLY A 249 1.18 3.03 9.16
C GLY A 249 2.01 2.49 10.31
N TYR A 250 2.47 1.24 10.23
CA TYR A 250 3.24 0.56 11.27
C TYR A 250 4.65 0.21 10.83
N SER A 251 5.55 0.23 11.81
CA SER A 251 6.88 -0.36 11.72
C SER A 251 6.80 -1.72 12.38
N MET A 252 6.87 -2.77 11.58
CA MET A 252 6.74 -4.15 12.02
C MET A 252 8.10 -4.83 12.08
N ASP A 253 8.41 -5.40 13.24
CA ASP A 253 9.55 -6.27 13.46
C ASP A 253 9.07 -7.72 13.32
N VAL A 254 9.42 -8.37 12.21
CA VAL A 254 9.10 -9.76 11.92
C VAL A 254 10.28 -10.62 12.35
N ARG A 255 10.11 -11.25 13.51
CA ARG A 255 11.11 -12.13 14.11
C ARG A 255 10.80 -13.56 13.69
N PHE A 256 11.80 -14.31 13.23
CA PHE A 256 11.61 -15.73 12.90
C PHE A 256 12.59 -16.63 13.64
N ARG A 257 12.18 -17.88 13.85
CA ARG A 257 13.05 -19.00 14.25
C ARG A 257 13.09 -20.05 13.15
N THR A 258 14.22 -20.72 13.02
CA THR A 258 14.40 -21.82 12.07
C THR A 258 14.27 -23.15 12.79
N GLN A 259 13.39 -24.00 12.28
CA GLN A 259 13.08 -25.31 12.86
C GLN A 259 13.30 -26.39 11.81
N HIS A 260 14.22 -27.31 12.06
CA HIS A 260 14.42 -28.52 11.26
C HIS A 260 13.54 -29.63 11.85
N VAL A 261 12.51 -30.04 11.12
CA VAL A 261 11.58 -31.07 11.56
C VAL A 261 11.86 -32.37 10.82
N SER A 262 12.10 -33.43 11.57
CA SER A 262 12.23 -34.80 11.07
C SER A 262 11.11 -35.64 11.68
N ARG A 263 10.15 -36.01 10.83
CA ARG A 263 8.98 -36.81 11.18
C ARG A 263 9.21 -38.28 10.85
N LEU A 264 8.53 -39.18 11.56
CA LEU A 264 8.55 -40.60 11.19
C LEU A 264 7.68 -40.82 9.95
N PRO A 265 8.13 -41.65 8.98
CA PRO A 265 7.36 -41.94 7.78
C PRO A 265 6.05 -42.66 8.11
N GLY A 266 5.00 -42.30 7.40
CA GLY A 266 3.67 -42.86 7.64
C GLY A 266 2.58 -42.07 6.91
N GLU A 267 1.42 -41.95 7.56
CA GLU A 267 0.23 -41.29 6.98
C GLU A 267 0.46 -39.81 6.63
N TYR A 268 1.40 -39.14 7.31
CA TYR A 268 1.58 -37.68 7.20
C TYR A 268 2.78 -37.24 6.37
N CYS A 269 3.77 -38.11 6.14
CA CYS A 269 4.97 -37.77 5.38
C CYS A 269 5.60 -38.99 4.72
N ALA A 270 6.33 -38.75 3.62
CA ALA A 270 7.11 -39.78 2.92
C ALA A 270 8.61 -39.44 2.93
N THR A 271 9.44 -40.47 2.99
CA THR A 271 10.91 -40.31 2.92
C THR A 271 11.35 -39.89 1.53
N GLU A 272 12.20 -38.86 1.44
CA GLU A 272 12.77 -38.43 0.17
C GLU A 272 13.88 -39.40 -0.29
N THR A 273 13.75 -39.94 -1.50
CA THR A 273 14.83 -40.70 -2.15
C THR A 273 15.84 -39.77 -2.81
N GLU A 274 17.01 -40.28 -3.19
CA GLU A 274 18.01 -39.49 -3.93
C GLU A 274 17.48 -38.97 -5.27
N ALA A 275 16.62 -39.73 -5.94
CA ALA A 275 15.94 -39.31 -7.16
C ALA A 275 15.01 -38.11 -6.91
N ASN A 276 14.30 -38.09 -5.78
CA ASN A 276 13.43 -36.96 -5.40
C ASN A 276 14.25 -35.68 -5.16
N ARG A 277 15.42 -35.80 -4.54
CA ARG A 277 16.34 -34.67 -4.31
C ARG A 277 16.90 -34.08 -5.61
N LYS A 278 17.17 -34.91 -6.62
CA LYS A 278 17.61 -34.45 -7.95
C LYS A 278 16.47 -33.80 -8.75
N ALA A 279 15.23 -34.25 -8.56
CA ALA A 279 14.05 -33.72 -9.25
C ALA A 279 13.58 -32.34 -8.74
N VAL A 280 14.19 -31.77 -7.69
CA VAL A 280 13.77 -30.50 -7.08
C VAL A 280 13.75 -29.34 -8.09
N SER A 281 14.67 -29.32 -9.06
CA SER A 281 14.75 -28.28 -10.10
C SER A 281 13.72 -28.43 -11.21
N GLU A 282 13.10 -29.60 -11.37
CA GLU A 282 12.15 -29.90 -12.43
C GLU A 282 10.72 -29.82 -11.92
N PHE A 283 9.98 -28.78 -12.32
CA PHE A 283 8.62 -28.57 -11.84
C PHE A 283 7.68 -29.72 -12.24
N GLY A 284 7.69 -30.13 -13.51
CA GLY A 284 6.82 -31.18 -14.06
C GLY A 284 7.17 -32.62 -13.69
N SER A 285 8.34 -32.89 -13.10
CA SER A 285 8.81 -34.26 -12.81
C SER A 285 8.05 -34.91 -11.66
N PRO A 286 7.33 -36.04 -11.83
CA PRO A 286 6.49 -36.64 -10.77
C PRO A 286 7.25 -37.03 -9.50
N LEU A 287 8.58 -37.08 -9.56
CA LEU A 287 9.48 -37.31 -8.43
C LEU A 287 9.67 -36.05 -7.54
N ASN A 288 9.30 -34.87 -8.04
CA ASN A 288 9.38 -33.62 -7.29
C ASN A 288 8.23 -33.51 -6.28
N MET A 289 8.49 -33.97 -5.06
CA MET A 289 7.52 -33.95 -3.96
C MET A 289 7.09 -32.52 -3.56
N ARG A 290 7.93 -31.51 -3.80
CA ARG A 290 7.69 -30.11 -3.39
C ARG A 290 6.66 -29.41 -4.28
N THR A 291 6.56 -29.83 -5.55
CA THR A 291 5.57 -29.27 -6.50
C THR A 291 4.31 -30.11 -6.61
N CYS A 292 4.25 -31.29 -5.96
CA CYS A 292 3.13 -32.23 -6.02
C CYS A 292 1.79 -31.57 -5.75
N ALA A 293 1.67 -30.80 -4.66
CA ALA A 293 0.41 -30.15 -4.28
C ALA A 293 -0.08 -29.16 -5.36
N ILE A 294 0.82 -28.30 -5.86
CA ILE A 294 0.48 -27.33 -6.93
C ILE A 294 0.06 -28.08 -8.19
N ARG A 295 0.79 -29.14 -8.55
CA ARG A 295 0.49 -29.94 -9.74
C ARG A 295 -0.82 -30.71 -9.64
N GLY A 296 -1.14 -31.23 -8.45
CA GLY A 296 -2.43 -31.85 -8.18
C GLY A 296 -3.57 -30.85 -8.44
N THR A 297 -3.41 -29.61 -7.95
CA THR A 297 -4.36 -28.53 -8.24
C THR A 297 -4.40 -28.17 -9.73
N LEU A 298 -3.25 -28.08 -10.42
CA LEU A 298 -3.20 -27.79 -11.86
C LEU A 298 -3.89 -28.90 -12.69
N LYS A 299 -3.67 -30.17 -12.35
CA LYS A 299 -4.33 -31.30 -12.99
C LYS A 299 -5.84 -31.29 -12.77
N ALA A 300 -6.29 -30.99 -11.54
CA ALA A 300 -7.72 -30.83 -11.25
C ALA A 300 -8.35 -29.68 -12.05
N ILE A 301 -7.61 -28.58 -12.29
CA ILE A 301 -8.07 -27.48 -13.16
C ILE A 301 -8.18 -27.93 -14.61
N GLU A 302 -7.20 -28.68 -15.12
CA GLU A 302 -7.19 -29.18 -16.50
C GLU A 302 -8.30 -30.21 -16.77
N GLU A 303 -8.71 -30.97 -15.74
CA GLU A 303 -9.80 -31.94 -15.80
C GLU A 303 -11.18 -31.28 -15.63
N GLU A 304 -11.36 -30.38 -14.65
CA GLU A 304 -12.68 -29.78 -14.34
C GLU A 304 -13.00 -28.54 -15.20
N CYS A 305 -11.99 -27.78 -15.64
CA CYS A 305 -12.16 -26.54 -16.42
C CYS A 305 -11.69 -26.65 -17.87
N GLU A 306 -11.16 -27.81 -18.31
CA GLU A 306 -10.67 -28.09 -19.67
C GLU A 306 -9.60 -27.12 -20.22
N CYS A 307 -8.98 -26.31 -19.35
CA CYS A 307 -7.98 -25.30 -19.68
C CYS A 307 -6.83 -25.36 -18.67
N SER A 308 -5.68 -24.76 -19.01
CA SER A 308 -4.50 -24.77 -18.12
C SER A 308 -4.03 -23.38 -17.73
N ILE A 309 -3.62 -23.22 -16.46
CA ILE A 309 -2.89 -22.06 -15.94
C ILE A 309 -1.41 -22.40 -15.62
N ALA A 310 -0.91 -23.57 -16.04
CA ALA A 310 0.43 -24.07 -15.70
C ALA A 310 1.56 -23.10 -16.09
N ARG A 311 1.34 -22.25 -17.09
CA ARG A 311 2.25 -21.18 -17.53
C ARG A 311 2.66 -20.20 -16.41
N ALA A 312 1.87 -20.09 -15.35
CA ALA A 312 2.24 -19.28 -14.20
C ALA A 312 3.42 -19.90 -13.42
N PHE A 313 3.54 -21.23 -13.40
CA PHE A 313 4.49 -21.96 -12.56
C PHE A 313 5.66 -22.56 -13.33
N THR A 314 5.45 -22.93 -14.60
CA THR A 314 6.49 -23.53 -15.44
C THR A 314 6.48 -22.96 -16.86
N ASN A 315 7.65 -23.03 -17.51
CA ASN A 315 7.84 -22.70 -18.92
C ASN A 315 7.75 -23.94 -19.83
N GLU A 316 7.50 -25.12 -19.26
CA GLU A 316 7.31 -26.37 -20.00
C GLU A 316 6.14 -26.26 -21.00
N PRO A 317 6.21 -26.96 -22.15
CA PRO A 317 5.15 -26.94 -23.15
C PRO A 317 3.85 -27.52 -22.58
N ILE A 318 2.76 -26.77 -22.76
CA ILE A 318 1.45 -27.09 -22.17
C ILE A 318 0.62 -27.86 -23.19
N GLY A 319 0.12 -29.04 -22.83
CA GLY A 319 -0.70 -29.89 -23.70
C GLY A 319 -2.15 -29.41 -23.87
N LYS A 320 -2.61 -28.45 -23.06
CA LYS A 320 -3.95 -27.86 -23.06
C LYS A 320 -3.91 -26.37 -23.42
N PHE A 321 -5.04 -25.85 -23.91
CA PHE A 321 -5.17 -24.42 -24.19
C PHE A 321 -5.12 -23.59 -22.90
N PRO A 322 -4.54 -22.37 -22.93
CA PRO A 322 -4.48 -21.52 -21.75
C PRO A 322 -5.87 -21.02 -21.34
N CYS A 323 -6.17 -21.06 -20.05
CA CYS A 323 -7.43 -20.50 -19.52
C CYS A 323 -7.55 -19.01 -19.82
N ASN A 324 -8.75 -18.57 -20.17
CA ASN A 324 -9.07 -17.15 -20.27
C ASN A 324 -9.58 -16.58 -18.92
N VAL A 325 -9.84 -15.27 -18.87
CA VAL A 325 -10.28 -14.59 -17.63
C VAL A 325 -11.69 -15.05 -17.20
N ASP A 326 -12.58 -15.37 -18.15
CA ASP A 326 -13.89 -15.96 -17.85
C ASP A 326 -13.75 -17.34 -17.20
N ASP A 327 -12.95 -18.22 -17.79
CA ASP A 327 -12.65 -19.55 -17.24
C ASP A 327 -12.09 -19.43 -15.82
N TYR A 328 -11.22 -18.43 -15.58
CA TYR A 328 -10.58 -18.20 -14.29
C TYR A 328 -11.61 -17.88 -13.19
N PHE A 329 -12.50 -16.92 -13.44
CA PHE A 329 -13.49 -16.49 -12.46
C PHE A 329 -14.73 -17.39 -12.40
N GLY A 330 -15.06 -18.08 -13.49
CA GLY A 330 -16.19 -19.00 -13.60
C GLY A 330 -15.91 -20.38 -13.00
N CYS A 331 -14.71 -20.91 -13.23
CA CYS A 331 -14.31 -22.27 -12.85
C CYS A 331 -13.05 -22.32 -11.95
N VAL A 332 -11.90 -21.84 -12.45
CA VAL A 332 -10.58 -22.09 -11.83
C VAL A 332 -10.53 -21.68 -10.35
N ARG A 333 -11.02 -20.48 -9.99
CA ARG A 333 -10.99 -20.00 -8.60
C ARG A 333 -11.72 -20.95 -7.64
N ARG A 334 -12.84 -21.52 -8.08
CA ARG A 334 -13.62 -22.48 -7.29
C ARG A 334 -12.85 -23.78 -7.08
N VAL A 335 -12.17 -24.26 -8.11
CA VAL A 335 -11.34 -25.48 -8.04
C VAL A 335 -10.15 -25.27 -7.09
N ILE A 336 -9.52 -24.09 -7.11
CA ILE A 336 -8.46 -23.74 -6.16
C ILE A 336 -8.99 -23.73 -4.72
N GLU A 337 -10.13 -23.08 -4.45
CA GLU A 337 -10.75 -23.06 -3.11
C GLU A 337 -11.16 -24.47 -2.62
N LYS A 338 -11.68 -25.30 -3.53
CA LYS A 338 -12.08 -26.70 -3.29
C LYS A 338 -10.89 -27.62 -3.02
N THR A 339 -9.77 -27.43 -3.72
CA THR A 339 -8.56 -28.24 -3.53
C THR A 339 -7.81 -27.83 -2.27
N ALA A 340 -7.79 -26.52 -1.94
CA ALA A 340 -7.23 -26.03 -0.68
C ALA A 340 -7.92 -26.63 0.56
N THR A 341 -9.24 -26.85 0.50
CA THR A 341 -10.01 -27.46 1.60
C THR A 341 -9.93 -28.99 1.63
N LYS A 342 -9.70 -29.64 0.48
CA LYS A 342 -9.56 -31.10 0.36
C LYS A 342 -8.15 -31.63 0.62
N SER A 343 -7.14 -30.76 0.78
CA SER A 343 -5.72 -31.12 0.92
C SER A 343 -5.35 -31.88 2.22
N SER A 344 -6.29 -32.59 2.86
CA SER A 344 -6.08 -33.34 4.09
C SER A 344 -6.25 -34.86 3.97
N ARG A 345 -6.40 -35.44 2.77
CA ARG A 345 -6.33 -36.89 2.57
C ARG A 345 -5.68 -37.30 1.25
N GLY A 346 -4.44 -37.80 1.31
CA GLY A 346 -3.99 -38.90 0.44
C GLY A 346 -2.89 -38.64 -0.60
N ASP A 347 -3.04 -37.65 -1.49
CA ASP A 347 -2.32 -37.77 -2.78
C ASP A 347 -0.90 -37.17 -2.83
N CYS A 348 -0.59 -36.17 -2.00
CA CYS A 348 0.71 -35.51 -1.96
C CYS A 348 1.23 -35.41 -0.53
N LEU A 349 2.02 -36.39 -0.11
CA LEU A 349 2.69 -36.35 1.20
C LEU A 349 3.94 -35.46 1.13
N PRO A 350 4.12 -34.53 2.08
CA PRO A 350 5.36 -33.77 2.18
C PRO A 350 6.54 -34.69 2.57
N GLY A 351 7.76 -34.22 2.31
CA GLY A 351 8.96 -34.87 2.80
C GLY A 351 8.95 -34.97 4.33
N CYS A 352 9.45 -36.07 4.88
CA CYS A 352 9.57 -36.23 6.33
C CYS A 352 10.60 -35.29 6.97
N GLU A 353 11.57 -34.82 6.19
CA GLU A 353 12.54 -33.79 6.59
C GLU A 353 12.09 -32.44 6.02
N THR A 354 11.72 -31.49 6.88
CA THR A 354 11.32 -30.14 6.48
C THR A 354 12.08 -29.07 7.27
N VAL A 355 12.25 -27.90 6.65
CA VAL A 355 12.77 -26.71 7.32
C VAL A 355 11.64 -25.70 7.38
N ASP A 356 11.13 -25.50 8.59
CA ASP A 356 9.99 -24.65 8.86
C ASP A 356 10.47 -23.34 9.51
N TYR A 357 9.90 -22.22 9.07
CA TYR A 357 10.20 -20.90 9.63
C TYR A 357 8.98 -20.40 10.40
N ILE A 358 9.11 -20.30 11.71
CA ILE A 358 8.04 -19.78 12.55
C ILE A 358 8.30 -18.30 12.77
N ALA A 359 7.37 -17.47 12.32
CA ALA A 359 7.50 -16.02 12.34
C ALA A 359 6.42 -15.38 13.22
N TRP A 360 6.81 -14.33 13.95
CA TRP A 360 5.92 -13.50 14.76
C TRP A 360 6.09 -12.04 14.40
N GLN A 361 5.00 -11.28 14.53
CA GLN A 361 4.99 -9.84 14.32
C GLN A 361 4.95 -9.10 15.65
N ASP A 362 5.77 -8.06 15.75
CA ASP A 362 5.69 -7.07 16.81
C ASP A 362 5.67 -5.67 16.19
N GLY A 363 4.69 -4.87 16.57
CA GLY A 363 4.35 -3.64 15.90
C GLY A 363 4.53 -2.42 16.78
N ARG A 364 5.19 -1.40 16.24
CA ARG A 364 5.18 -0.05 16.78
C ARG A 364 4.58 0.88 15.75
N GLU A 365 3.77 1.85 16.18
CA GLU A 365 3.31 2.90 15.27
C GLU A 365 4.53 3.59 14.64
N VAL A 366 4.47 3.86 13.33
CA VAL A 366 5.51 4.66 12.69
C VAL A 366 5.35 6.09 13.19
N LEU A 367 6.10 6.47 14.23
CA LEU A 367 6.49 7.87 14.37
C LEU A 367 7.14 8.27 13.04
N PRO A 368 6.68 9.32 12.34
CA PRO A 368 7.02 9.56 10.94
C PRO A 368 8.54 9.64 10.75
N VAL A 369 9.16 8.51 10.36
CA VAL A 369 10.61 8.39 10.08
C VAL A 369 10.99 9.15 8.79
N LEU A 370 10.02 9.78 8.14
CA LEU A 370 10.22 10.81 7.11
C LEU A 370 10.96 12.06 7.65
N HIS A 371 11.22 12.17 8.96
CA HIS A 371 11.97 13.28 9.54
C HIS A 371 13.49 13.24 9.27
N ILE A 372 14.06 12.08 8.89
CA ILE A 372 15.51 11.94 8.65
C ILE A 372 15.87 12.17 7.17
N PHE A 373 15.01 11.76 6.21
CA PHE A 373 15.24 12.03 4.79
C PHE A 373 14.93 13.49 4.38
N LEU A 374 14.08 14.19 5.15
CA LEU A 374 13.75 15.60 4.93
C LEU A 374 14.73 16.59 5.61
N ARG A 375 15.74 16.11 6.35
CA ARG A 375 16.70 16.97 7.06
C ARG A 375 17.71 17.67 6.14
N THR A 376 18.03 17.09 4.99
CA THR A 376 19.08 17.62 4.10
C THR A 376 18.54 18.62 3.07
N LYS A 377 17.29 18.45 2.61
CA LYS A 377 16.65 19.39 1.66
C LYS A 377 16.21 20.71 2.32
N ARG A 378 15.80 20.69 3.61
CA ARG A 378 15.35 21.90 4.35
C ARG A 378 16.48 22.80 4.86
N ARG A 379 17.71 22.30 5.05
CA ARG A 379 18.86 23.12 5.49
C ARG A 379 19.50 23.92 4.35
N ILE A 380 19.50 23.41 3.11
CA ILE A 380 20.04 24.11 1.93
C ILE A 380 19.12 25.23 1.44
N ALA A 381 17.79 25.09 1.60
CA ALA A 381 16.83 26.12 1.22
C ALA A 381 16.84 27.34 2.17
N ARG A 382 17.05 27.13 3.48
CA ARG A 382 17.12 28.22 4.48
C ARG A 382 18.44 29.01 4.41
N LEU A 383 19.56 28.35 4.11
CA LEU A 383 20.87 29.01 3.90
C LEU A 383 20.84 29.91 2.64
N ARG A 384 20.14 29.49 1.57
CA ARG A 384 19.96 30.29 0.33
C ARG A 384 19.02 31.49 0.45
N ALA A 385 18.21 31.55 1.52
CA ALA A 385 17.33 32.68 1.82
C ALA A 385 18.01 33.67 2.78
N ALA A 386 18.79 33.17 3.76
CA ALA A 386 19.59 34.01 4.65
C ALA A 386 20.76 34.71 3.93
N VAL A 387 21.39 34.06 2.95
CA VAL A 387 22.52 34.64 2.18
C VAL A 387 22.08 35.69 1.16
N ARG A 388 20.84 35.62 0.65
CA ARG A 388 20.31 36.63 -0.31
C ARG A 388 19.81 37.91 0.37
N ASN A 389 19.22 37.81 1.55
CA ASN A 389 18.76 38.98 2.31
C ASN A 389 19.89 39.80 2.98
N VAL A 390 21.12 39.30 2.99
CA VAL A 390 22.30 40.06 3.48
C VAL A 390 23.14 40.62 2.32
N THR A 391 22.97 40.11 1.09
CA THR A 391 23.69 40.59 -0.10
C THR A 391 22.90 41.60 -0.93
N GLU A 392 21.58 41.70 -0.77
CA GLU A 392 20.72 42.67 -1.48
C GLU A 392 20.26 43.85 -0.60
N SER A 393 20.73 43.96 0.63
CA SER A 393 20.33 45.01 1.57
C SER A 393 21.54 45.62 2.24
N ASN A 394 22.31 46.43 1.49
CA ASN A 394 23.36 47.32 2.02
C ASN A 394 22.76 48.30 3.05
N TRP A 395 22.43 47.76 4.22
CA TRP A 395 21.85 48.39 5.38
C TRP A 395 22.34 47.62 6.60
N GLY A 396 23.55 47.98 6.99
CA GLY A 396 23.98 48.14 8.36
C GLY A 396 25.27 48.97 8.34
N TRP A 397 25.60 49.84 9.28
CA TRP A 397 24.92 50.37 10.46
C TRP A 397 25.95 51.35 11.07
N HIS A 398 26.21 52.49 10.41
CA HIS A 398 27.16 53.51 10.89
C HIS A 398 26.65 54.92 10.55
N GLU A 399 27.04 55.90 11.38
CA GLU A 399 26.54 57.28 11.44
C GLU A 399 26.82 58.15 10.19
N ASP A 400 27.45 57.62 9.14
CA ASP A 400 27.96 58.45 8.04
C ASP A 400 27.09 58.47 6.76
N ASP A 401 26.04 57.65 6.64
CA ASP A 401 25.34 57.47 5.33
C ASP A 401 23.81 57.61 5.35
N PHE A 402 23.23 58.43 6.25
CA PHE A 402 21.80 58.78 6.19
C PHE A 402 21.60 60.30 5.98
N VAL A 403 20.94 60.69 4.89
CA VAL A 403 20.58 62.09 4.60
C VAL A 403 19.11 62.19 4.21
N GLY A 404 18.36 63.06 4.91
CA GLY A 404 16.93 63.24 4.76
C GLY A 404 16.53 64.21 3.64
N VAL A 405 15.29 64.09 3.16
CA VAL A 405 14.71 64.95 2.11
C VAL A 405 14.59 66.42 2.55
N PHE A 406 14.65 66.71 3.85
CA PHE A 406 14.67 68.08 4.39
C PHE A 406 16.03 68.79 4.20
N GLU A 407 17.13 68.04 4.12
CA GLU A 407 18.48 68.58 3.85
C GLU A 407 18.72 68.85 2.35
N ARG A 408 17.77 68.46 1.48
CA ARG A 408 17.79 68.81 0.04
C ARG A 408 17.09 70.13 -0.28
N LEU A 409 16.47 70.80 0.69
CA LEU A 409 15.73 72.04 0.42
C LEU A 409 16.11 73.22 1.33
N SER A 410 17.06 73.07 2.24
CA SER A 410 17.44 74.13 3.19
C SER A 410 18.91 74.56 3.14
N ALA A 411 19.73 74.02 2.23
CA ALA A 411 21.13 74.43 2.06
C ALA A 411 21.33 75.36 0.84
N ASN A 412 20.86 76.60 0.97
CA ASN A 412 21.55 77.82 0.50
C ASN A 412 20.74 79.06 0.90
N ALA A 413 20.82 79.38 2.19
CA ALA A 413 20.64 80.72 2.75
C ALA A 413 22.04 81.35 2.87
N THR A 414 22.34 82.65 2.72
CA THR A 414 21.53 83.88 2.87
C THR A 414 22.36 85.12 2.44
N CYS A 415 21.68 86.28 2.43
CA CYS A 415 22.05 87.71 2.27
C CYS A 415 23.45 88.16 2.76
N ASP A 416 24.07 89.27 2.34
CA ASP A 416 23.58 90.67 2.37
C ASP A 416 24.66 91.63 1.79
N TYR A 417 24.30 92.78 1.19
CA TYR A 417 25.21 93.93 1.02
C TYR A 417 24.46 95.26 0.81
N HIS A 418 24.61 96.17 1.76
CA HIS A 418 24.42 97.64 1.70
C HIS A 418 25.79 98.28 1.32
N ASP A 419 25.99 99.45 0.70
CA ASP A 419 25.22 100.67 0.47
C ASP A 419 25.95 101.52 -0.61
N ASN A 420 25.33 102.65 -0.99
CA ASN A 420 25.88 103.90 -1.54
C ASN A 420 25.82 104.14 -3.06
N GLY A 421 24.84 104.98 -3.44
CA GLY A 421 24.95 105.91 -4.58
C GLY A 421 24.16 105.50 -5.83
N GLU A 422 22.99 106.10 -6.03
CA GLU A 422 22.32 106.17 -7.34
C GLU A 422 23.18 106.95 -8.39
N PRO A 423 22.94 106.83 -9.72
CA PRO A 423 21.78 106.24 -10.41
C PRO A 423 22.05 105.32 -11.63
N SER A 424 20.95 104.69 -12.05
CA SER A 424 20.56 104.30 -13.43
C SER A 424 20.61 102.81 -13.84
N ALA A 425 19.40 102.24 -13.78
CA ALA A 425 18.72 101.42 -14.78
C ALA A 425 19.41 100.23 -15.44
N SER A 426 18.93 99.05 -15.05
CA SER A 426 18.44 98.03 -15.99
C SER A 426 17.75 96.96 -15.16
N TYR A 427 16.42 96.81 -15.21
CA TYR A 427 15.69 95.53 -15.25
C TYR A 427 14.17 95.74 -15.20
N ILE A 428 13.48 94.82 -15.87
CA ILE A 428 12.05 94.71 -16.19
C ILE A 428 11.11 94.56 -14.96
N GLY A 429 11.58 94.89 -13.75
CA GLY A 429 10.77 94.87 -12.52
C GLY A 429 9.84 96.08 -12.37
N ASP A 430 10.17 97.21 -13.00
CA ASP A 430 9.51 98.49 -12.70
C ASP A 430 8.22 98.77 -13.49
N LEU A 431 7.83 97.90 -14.43
CA LEU A 431 6.53 97.99 -15.11
C LEU A 431 5.40 97.27 -14.35
N LYS A 432 5.73 96.36 -13.43
CA LYS A 432 4.73 95.62 -12.65
C LYS A 432 4.10 96.46 -11.54
N ARG A 433 4.77 97.52 -11.11
CA ARG A 433 4.41 98.30 -9.92
C ARG A 433 3.30 99.34 -10.15
N PHE A 434 2.97 99.69 -11.40
CA PHE A 434 1.94 100.71 -11.68
C PHE A 434 0.64 100.18 -12.30
N TYR A 435 0.63 98.98 -12.89
CA TYR A 435 -0.60 98.38 -13.47
C TYR A 435 -0.77 96.88 -13.16
N GLY A 436 0.13 96.26 -12.37
CA GLY A 436 0.13 94.82 -12.10
C GLY A 436 -1.10 94.36 -11.30
N ASP A 437 -1.43 95.02 -10.19
CA ASP A 437 -2.36 94.46 -9.22
C ASP A 437 -3.83 94.42 -9.70
N GLY A 438 -4.24 95.37 -10.56
CA GLY A 438 -5.60 95.41 -11.13
C GLY A 438 -5.78 94.54 -12.37
N VAL A 439 -4.75 94.44 -13.21
CA VAL A 439 -4.77 93.62 -14.43
C VAL A 439 -4.49 92.15 -14.11
N GLU A 440 -3.61 91.83 -13.15
CA GLU A 440 -3.43 90.45 -12.66
C GLU A 440 -4.68 89.96 -11.93
N ALA A 441 -5.41 90.80 -11.17
CA ALA A 441 -6.68 90.41 -10.56
C ALA A 441 -7.75 90.10 -11.62
N ALA A 442 -7.94 90.96 -12.63
CA ALA A 442 -8.92 90.73 -13.70
C ALA A 442 -8.54 89.58 -14.65
N ILE A 443 -7.24 89.42 -14.98
CA ILE A 443 -6.75 88.27 -15.76
C ILE A 443 -6.92 86.97 -14.96
N LYS A 444 -6.66 87.00 -13.65
CA LYS A 444 -6.87 85.84 -12.77
C LYS A 444 -8.35 85.48 -12.64
N GLU A 445 -9.25 86.46 -12.56
CA GLU A 445 -10.70 86.25 -12.59
C GLU A 445 -11.16 85.58 -13.90
N ILE A 446 -10.66 86.06 -15.05
CA ILE A 446 -10.98 85.48 -16.36
C ILE A 446 -10.37 84.09 -16.53
N GLN A 447 -9.14 83.87 -16.05
CA GLN A 447 -8.46 82.57 -16.06
C GLN A 447 -9.17 81.55 -15.14
N ASP A 448 -9.65 81.97 -13.98
CA ASP A 448 -10.37 81.09 -13.05
C ASP A 448 -11.76 80.71 -13.58
N VAL A 449 -12.49 81.65 -14.23
CA VAL A 449 -13.77 81.36 -14.90
C VAL A 449 -13.55 80.47 -16.14
N GLY A 450 -12.55 80.78 -16.97
CA GLY A 450 -12.17 79.98 -18.14
C GLY A 450 -11.75 78.56 -17.76
N GLY A 451 -10.91 78.41 -16.73
CA GLY A 451 -10.48 77.12 -16.21
C GLY A 451 -11.61 76.31 -15.58
N THR A 452 -12.61 76.96 -14.98
CA THR A 452 -13.82 76.29 -14.47
C THR A 452 -14.66 75.72 -15.61
N ILE A 453 -14.87 76.51 -16.68
CA ILE A 453 -15.62 76.07 -17.87
C ILE A 453 -14.87 74.98 -18.62
N GLU A 454 -13.56 75.10 -18.77
CA GLU A 454 -12.72 74.11 -19.44
C GLU A 454 -12.73 72.76 -18.71
N LYS A 455 -12.61 72.76 -17.37
CA LYS A 455 -12.73 71.53 -16.56
C LYS A 455 -14.12 70.90 -16.65
N MET A 456 -15.18 71.70 -16.68
CA MET A 456 -16.54 71.17 -16.87
C MET A 456 -16.73 70.60 -18.29
N TRP A 457 -16.20 71.28 -19.32
CA TRP A 457 -16.25 70.82 -20.72
C TRP A 457 -15.50 69.49 -20.94
N GLN A 458 -14.33 69.32 -20.29
CA GLN A 458 -13.55 68.08 -20.36
C GLN A 458 -14.33 66.85 -19.86
N LEU A 459 -15.27 67.00 -18.91
CA LEU A 459 -16.11 65.89 -18.43
C LEU A 459 -17.07 65.36 -19.51
N PHE A 460 -17.52 66.23 -20.42
CA PHE A 460 -18.48 65.91 -21.48
C PHE A 460 -17.81 65.60 -22.82
N SER A 461 -16.48 65.70 -22.92
CA SER A 461 -15.75 65.38 -24.13
C SER A 461 -15.40 63.89 -24.20
N PRO A 462 -15.80 63.14 -25.25
CA PRO A 462 -15.48 61.72 -25.39
C PRO A 462 -13.97 61.44 -25.44
N SER A 463 -13.17 62.41 -25.88
CA SER A 463 -11.72 62.29 -25.98
C SER A 463 -11.02 62.19 -24.61
N THR A 464 -11.69 62.55 -23.52
CA THR A 464 -11.17 62.45 -22.15
C THR A 464 -11.09 60.98 -21.66
N TYR A 465 -11.82 60.07 -22.30
CA TYR A 465 -11.96 58.66 -21.90
C TYR A 465 -11.37 57.68 -22.95
N LEU A 466 -10.26 58.05 -23.59
CA LEU A 466 -9.67 57.32 -24.73
C LEU A 466 -8.70 56.19 -24.36
N ARG A 467 -8.57 55.77 -23.10
CA ARG A 467 -7.66 54.65 -22.78
C ARG A 467 -8.24 53.35 -23.32
N GLU A 468 -7.67 52.88 -24.43
CA GLU A 468 -8.08 51.63 -25.07
C GLU A 468 -7.85 50.44 -24.11
N LEU A 469 -8.92 49.68 -23.88
CA LEU A 469 -8.83 48.39 -23.20
C LEU A 469 -8.13 47.40 -24.12
N LYS A 470 -7.23 46.57 -23.55
CA LYS A 470 -6.63 45.46 -24.31
C LYS A 470 -7.73 44.50 -24.78
N THR A 471 -7.81 44.27 -26.09
CA THR A 471 -8.86 43.47 -26.74
C THR A 471 -8.61 41.95 -26.76
N ASP A 472 -7.44 41.48 -26.31
CA ASP A 472 -7.14 40.04 -26.28
C ASP A 472 -7.74 39.35 -25.04
N VAL A 473 -8.96 38.84 -25.19
CA VAL A 473 -9.73 38.13 -24.13
C VAL A 473 -9.55 36.60 -24.22
N SER A 474 -8.76 36.10 -25.18
CA SER A 474 -8.68 34.68 -25.55
C SER A 474 -8.32 33.72 -24.41
N ARG A 475 -7.54 34.18 -23.42
CA ARG A 475 -7.16 33.38 -22.25
C ARG A 475 -8.27 33.30 -21.21
N MET A 476 -9.07 34.35 -21.07
CA MET A 476 -10.23 34.37 -20.17
C MET A 476 -11.31 33.42 -20.66
N ASP A 477 -11.56 33.39 -21.98
CA ASP A 477 -12.44 32.39 -22.61
C ASP A 477 -11.95 30.96 -22.36
N ARG A 478 -10.63 30.74 -22.41
CA ARG A 478 -10.03 29.43 -22.12
C ARG A 478 -10.18 29.03 -20.65
N ILE A 479 -10.10 29.97 -19.71
CA ILE A 479 -10.34 29.70 -18.27
C ILE A 479 -11.79 29.29 -18.06
N VAL A 480 -12.74 30.03 -18.65
CA VAL A 480 -14.18 29.71 -18.59
C VAL A 480 -14.47 28.36 -19.23
N GLU A 481 -13.85 28.06 -20.37
CA GLU A 481 -13.96 26.77 -21.05
C GLU A 481 -13.45 25.61 -20.17
N LEU A 482 -12.29 25.78 -19.52
CA LEU A 482 -11.72 24.76 -18.63
C LEU A 482 -12.59 24.53 -17.38
N MET A 483 -13.22 25.58 -16.85
CA MET A 483 -14.19 25.46 -15.74
C MET A 483 -15.45 24.69 -16.19
N ALA A 484 -16.03 25.06 -17.34
CA ALA A 484 -17.19 24.35 -17.89
C ALA A 484 -16.89 22.87 -18.20
N GLN A 485 -15.69 22.56 -18.70
CA GLN A 485 -15.25 21.18 -18.94
C GLN A 485 -15.08 20.37 -17.64
N TYR A 486 -14.74 21.02 -16.52
CA TYR A 486 -14.66 20.38 -15.21
C TYR A 486 -16.05 20.09 -14.63
N GLU A 487 -16.95 21.07 -14.66
CA GLU A 487 -18.33 20.93 -14.15
C GLU A 487 -19.13 19.89 -14.93
N THR A 488 -18.92 19.82 -16.24
CA THR A 488 -19.54 18.81 -17.11
C THR A 488 -18.88 17.43 -17.03
N GLY A 489 -17.83 17.27 -16.20
CA GLY A 489 -17.12 16.00 -16.00
C GLY A 489 -16.28 15.53 -17.19
N ARG A 490 -16.08 16.39 -18.21
CA ARG A 490 -15.25 16.10 -19.39
C ARG A 490 -13.75 16.10 -19.08
N LEU A 491 -13.32 16.79 -18.03
CA LEU A 491 -11.91 16.86 -17.60
C LEU A 491 -11.71 16.21 -16.21
N GLN A 492 -10.73 15.32 -16.08
CA GLN A 492 -10.37 14.73 -14.79
C GLN A 492 -9.80 15.79 -13.82
N ARG A 493 -10.14 15.69 -12.53
CA ARG A 493 -9.80 16.70 -11.50
C ARG A 493 -8.32 17.07 -11.44
N ARG A 494 -7.41 16.08 -11.58
CA ARG A 494 -5.96 16.30 -11.59
C ARG A 494 -5.49 17.02 -12.86
N ALA A 495 -5.96 16.60 -14.03
CA ALA A 495 -5.59 17.21 -15.31
C ALA A 495 -6.12 18.66 -15.42
N TRP A 496 -7.28 18.92 -14.82
CA TRP A 496 -7.79 20.27 -14.64
C TRP A 496 -6.87 21.11 -13.75
N ALA A 497 -6.50 20.59 -12.58
CA ALA A 497 -5.62 21.27 -11.63
C ALA A 497 -4.24 21.59 -12.22
N GLU A 498 -3.62 20.65 -12.94
CA GLU A 498 -2.32 20.86 -13.60
C GLU A 498 -2.39 21.91 -14.72
N LYS A 499 -3.47 21.94 -15.52
CA LYS A 499 -3.68 22.99 -16.54
C LYS A 499 -3.90 24.37 -15.91
N MET A 500 -4.66 24.42 -14.82
CA MET A 500 -4.90 25.64 -14.05
C MET A 500 -3.65 26.15 -13.33
N GLN A 501 -2.73 25.26 -12.92
CA GLN A 501 -1.50 25.64 -12.22
C GLN A 501 -0.34 26.07 -13.14
N SER A 502 -0.55 26.07 -14.45
CA SER A 502 0.49 26.46 -15.42
C SER A 502 0.99 27.89 -15.18
N ARG A 503 2.27 28.14 -15.49
CA ARG A 503 2.91 29.47 -15.30
C ARG A 503 2.13 30.60 -15.99
N LEU A 504 1.53 30.29 -17.14
CA LEU A 504 0.69 31.21 -17.91
C LEU A 504 -0.60 31.59 -17.18
N MET A 505 -1.20 30.67 -16.41
CA MET A 505 -2.44 30.92 -15.69
C MET A 505 -2.24 31.54 -14.32
N ARG A 506 -1.11 31.26 -13.63
CA ARG A 506 -0.85 31.73 -12.26
C ARG A 506 -0.65 33.25 -12.14
N HIS A 507 -0.13 33.89 -13.19
CA HIS A 507 0.17 35.32 -13.20
C HIS A 507 -0.82 36.17 -14.03
N PHE A 508 -1.82 35.55 -14.65
CA PHE A 508 -2.81 36.24 -15.49
C PHE A 508 -3.47 37.44 -14.79
N PHE A 509 -3.83 37.29 -13.51
CA PHE A 509 -4.49 38.35 -12.76
C PHE A 509 -3.55 39.51 -12.39
N GLU A 510 -2.28 39.20 -12.08
CA GLU A 510 -1.27 40.18 -11.64
C GLU A 510 -0.63 40.93 -12.82
N ASP A 511 -0.38 40.24 -13.94
CA ASP A 511 0.41 40.79 -15.06
C ASP A 511 -0.46 41.35 -16.21
N GLU A 512 -1.68 40.85 -16.42
CA GLU A 512 -2.48 41.20 -17.62
C GLU A 512 -3.83 41.84 -17.27
N PHE A 513 -4.56 41.32 -16.28
CA PHE A 513 -5.88 41.83 -15.92
C PHE A 513 -5.80 43.16 -15.16
N ALA A 514 -4.86 43.28 -14.21
CA ALA A 514 -4.64 44.52 -13.49
C ALA A 514 -4.19 45.66 -14.44
N ASP A 515 -3.15 45.42 -15.24
CA ASP A 515 -2.55 46.42 -16.12
C ASP A 515 -3.41 46.74 -17.35
N GLY A 516 -4.10 45.74 -17.91
CA GLY A 516 -4.89 45.91 -19.13
C GLY A 516 -6.31 46.41 -18.92
N TRP A 517 -6.90 46.18 -17.75
CA TRP A 517 -8.32 46.44 -17.50
C TRP A 517 -8.58 47.25 -16.22
N TYR A 518 -7.96 46.89 -15.09
CA TYR A 518 -8.20 47.59 -13.82
C TYR A 518 -7.65 49.02 -13.82
N HIS A 519 -6.36 49.20 -14.12
CA HIS A 519 -5.72 50.51 -14.06
C HIS A 519 -6.33 51.54 -15.06
N PRO A 520 -6.66 51.17 -16.31
CA PRO A 520 -7.35 52.08 -17.24
C PRO A 520 -8.72 52.52 -16.72
N ILE A 521 -9.56 51.57 -16.28
CA ILE A 521 -10.92 51.86 -15.80
C ILE A 521 -10.89 52.68 -14.51
N ILE A 522 -10.01 52.36 -13.57
CA ILE A 522 -9.83 53.15 -12.35
C ILE A 522 -9.36 54.55 -12.68
N HIS A 523 -8.40 54.71 -13.59
CA HIS A 523 -7.95 56.03 -13.99
C HIS A 523 -9.08 56.86 -14.57
N ASP A 524 -9.86 56.32 -15.50
CA ASP A 524 -10.90 57.06 -16.19
C ASP A 524 -12.08 57.40 -15.27
N VAL A 525 -12.50 56.47 -14.41
CA VAL A 525 -13.65 56.67 -13.51
C VAL A 525 -13.25 57.42 -12.23
N GLU A 526 -12.12 57.09 -11.60
CA GLU A 526 -11.70 57.70 -10.34
C GLU A 526 -10.98 59.03 -10.54
N HIS A 527 -10.01 59.08 -11.46
CA HIS A 527 -9.16 60.27 -11.65
C HIS A 527 -9.75 61.26 -12.66
N SER A 528 -10.24 60.79 -13.82
CA SER A 528 -10.76 61.70 -14.86
C SER A 528 -12.19 62.16 -14.59
N LEU A 529 -13.02 61.35 -13.90
CA LEU A 529 -14.43 61.65 -13.64
C LEU A 529 -14.68 62.05 -12.17
N CYS A 530 -14.56 61.12 -11.22
CA CYS A 530 -14.95 61.36 -9.82
C CYS A 530 -14.09 62.43 -9.11
N LYS A 531 -12.78 62.49 -9.37
CA LYS A 531 -11.89 63.50 -8.77
C LYS A 531 -12.18 64.90 -9.31
N VAL A 532 -12.38 65.04 -10.62
CA VAL A 532 -12.71 66.32 -11.26
C VAL A 532 -14.07 66.84 -10.76
N ILE A 533 -15.08 65.99 -10.63
CA ILE A 533 -16.37 66.37 -10.04
C ILE A 533 -16.23 66.87 -8.59
N LYS A 534 -15.38 66.22 -7.78
CA LYS A 534 -15.10 66.66 -6.38
C LYS A 534 -14.38 68.00 -6.32
N GLU A 535 -13.36 68.19 -7.16
CA GLU A 535 -12.65 69.46 -7.26
C GLU A 535 -13.59 70.59 -7.70
N LEU A 536 -14.45 70.32 -8.69
CA LEU A 536 -15.43 71.29 -9.18
C LEU A 536 -16.39 71.75 -8.08
N GLU A 537 -16.94 70.82 -7.30
CA GLU A 537 -17.88 71.11 -6.21
C GLU A 537 -17.21 71.87 -5.04
N LYS A 538 -16.00 71.47 -4.65
CA LYS A 538 -15.35 71.98 -3.43
C LYS A 538 -14.52 73.24 -3.66
N ASP A 539 -13.80 73.31 -4.78
CA ASP A 539 -12.72 74.29 -4.96
C ASP A 539 -13.04 75.33 -6.03
N TYR A 540 -13.74 74.95 -7.12
CA TYR A 540 -14.02 75.85 -8.25
C TYR A 540 -15.38 76.55 -8.12
N TRP A 541 -16.44 75.82 -7.74
CA TRP A 541 -17.78 76.37 -7.66
C TRP A 541 -17.95 77.50 -6.62
N PRO A 542 -17.39 77.41 -5.40
CA PRO A 542 -17.48 78.50 -4.43
C PRO A 542 -16.78 79.79 -4.91
N LYS A 543 -15.65 79.64 -5.62
CA LYS A 543 -14.92 80.78 -6.22
C LYS A 543 -15.73 81.41 -7.33
N PHE A 544 -16.31 80.59 -8.22
CA PHE A 544 -17.20 81.05 -9.28
C PHE A 544 -18.40 81.83 -8.72
N MET A 545 -19.03 81.33 -7.66
CA MET A 545 -20.14 82.02 -6.98
C MET A 545 -19.71 83.35 -6.34
N GLY A 546 -18.47 83.43 -5.83
CA GLY A 546 -17.88 84.69 -5.36
C GLY A 546 -17.71 85.71 -6.48
N TYR A 547 -17.19 85.30 -7.65
CA TYR A 547 -17.02 86.18 -8.81
C TYR A 547 -18.35 86.62 -9.44
N LYS A 548 -19.35 85.74 -9.42
CA LYS A 548 -20.74 86.06 -9.80
C LYS A 548 -21.32 87.18 -8.94
N GLY A 549 -21.04 87.18 -7.63
CA GLY A 549 -21.49 88.22 -6.69
C GLY A 549 -20.84 89.60 -6.93
N ASN A 550 -19.58 89.64 -7.37
CA ASN A 550 -18.86 90.88 -7.69
C ASN A 550 -19.26 91.50 -9.04
N GLY A 551 -19.88 90.74 -9.95
CA GLY A 551 -20.51 91.25 -11.18
C GLY A 551 -19.57 91.79 -12.27
N THR A 552 -18.24 91.74 -12.09
CA THR A 552 -17.22 92.17 -13.07
C THR A 552 -16.78 91.02 -13.99
N GLY A 553 -16.59 89.82 -13.44
CA GLY A 553 -16.16 88.64 -14.19
C GLY A 553 -17.18 88.16 -15.23
N MET A 554 -18.48 88.16 -14.88
CA MET A 554 -19.55 87.72 -15.81
C MET A 554 -19.75 88.68 -16.99
N LYS A 555 -19.60 89.99 -16.78
CA LYS A 555 -19.66 90.98 -17.87
C LYS A 555 -18.52 90.78 -18.85
N THR A 556 -17.32 90.54 -18.34
CA THR A 556 -16.13 90.31 -19.14
C THR A 556 -16.20 88.98 -19.91
N ALA A 557 -16.66 87.90 -19.26
CA ALA A 557 -16.90 86.61 -19.92
C ALA A 557 -17.99 86.71 -21.00
N THR A 558 -19.07 87.46 -20.76
CA THR A 558 -20.14 87.68 -21.75
C THR A 558 -19.62 88.42 -23.00
N ILE A 559 -18.77 89.42 -22.81
CA ILE A 559 -18.12 90.14 -23.91
C ILE A 559 -17.21 89.19 -24.72
N LEU A 560 -16.45 88.30 -24.04
CA LEU A 560 -15.55 87.35 -24.70
C LEU A 560 -16.29 86.24 -25.48
N PHE A 561 -17.46 85.80 -25.01
CA PHE A 561 -18.21 84.72 -25.65
C PHE A 561 -19.23 85.17 -26.70
N PHE A 562 -19.77 86.39 -26.57
CA PHE A 562 -20.84 86.90 -27.45
C PHE A 562 -20.45 88.18 -28.21
N ASP A 563 -19.16 88.54 -28.21
CA ASP A 563 -18.55 89.75 -28.81
C ASP A 563 -19.19 91.10 -28.39
N SER A 564 -20.16 91.08 -27.48
CA SER A 564 -20.95 92.22 -27.06
C SER A 564 -21.60 91.98 -25.69
N TYR A 565 -21.68 93.03 -24.88
CA TYR A 565 -22.36 92.98 -23.59
C TYR A 565 -23.85 93.31 -23.74
N SER A 566 -24.70 92.37 -23.34
CA SER A 566 -26.14 92.58 -23.12
C SER A 566 -26.57 91.84 -21.87
N LYS A 567 -27.44 92.45 -21.06
CA LYS A 567 -28.03 91.80 -19.87
C LYS A 567 -28.75 90.48 -20.20
N GLU A 568 -29.21 90.33 -21.43
CA GLU A 568 -29.83 89.09 -21.91
C GLU A 568 -28.79 87.99 -22.17
N ASN A 569 -27.64 88.33 -22.77
CA ASN A 569 -26.55 87.39 -23.04
C ASN A 569 -25.86 86.95 -21.74
N GLU A 570 -25.73 87.85 -20.77
CA GLU A 570 -25.19 87.54 -19.44
C GLU A 570 -26.06 86.50 -18.71
N LYS A 571 -27.39 86.68 -18.74
CA LYS A 571 -28.35 85.70 -18.19
C LYS A 571 -28.32 84.36 -18.91
N ARG A 572 -28.15 84.35 -20.24
CA ARG A 572 -28.03 83.10 -21.03
C ARG A 572 -26.77 82.32 -20.66
N LEU A 573 -25.63 83.02 -20.52
CA LEU A 573 -24.37 82.42 -20.09
C LEU A 573 -24.47 81.86 -18.67
N GLU A 574 -25.05 82.63 -17.76
CA GLU A 574 -25.28 82.23 -16.37
C GLU A 574 -26.16 80.98 -16.26
N LYS A 575 -27.26 80.93 -17.02
CA LYS A 575 -28.16 79.79 -17.08
C LYS A 575 -27.44 78.55 -17.63
N PHE A 576 -26.71 78.70 -18.72
CA PHE A 576 -25.94 77.62 -19.33
C PHE A 576 -24.91 77.02 -18.36
N ILE A 577 -24.09 77.86 -17.71
CA ILE A 577 -23.08 77.38 -16.75
C ILE A 577 -23.74 76.69 -15.54
N SER A 578 -24.86 77.24 -15.05
CA SER A 578 -25.59 76.67 -13.92
C SER A 578 -26.24 75.33 -14.26
N GLU A 579 -26.81 75.16 -15.46
CA GLU A 579 -27.36 73.89 -15.94
C GLU A 579 -26.26 72.83 -16.12
N MET A 580 -25.11 73.23 -16.66
CA MET A 580 -23.95 72.35 -16.84
C MET A 580 -23.39 71.87 -15.50
N TYR A 581 -23.31 72.75 -14.50
CA TYR A 581 -22.92 72.41 -13.14
C TYR A 581 -23.93 71.46 -12.47
N ASN A 582 -25.23 71.77 -12.55
CA ASN A 582 -26.27 70.94 -11.95
C ASN A 582 -26.32 69.54 -12.55
N CYS A 583 -26.07 69.39 -13.86
CA CYS A 583 -25.93 68.09 -14.51
C CYS A 583 -24.69 67.32 -14.03
N ALA A 584 -23.53 68.00 -13.99
CA ALA A 584 -22.26 67.40 -13.58
C ALA A 584 -22.23 66.97 -12.09
N VAL A 585 -22.77 67.79 -11.19
CA VAL A 585 -22.76 67.55 -9.73
C VAL A 585 -24.02 66.82 -9.25
N GLY A 586 -25.09 66.81 -10.04
CA GLY A 586 -26.31 66.04 -9.79
C GLY A 586 -26.22 64.60 -10.30
N ASP A 587 -26.82 64.33 -11.46
CA ASP A 587 -27.03 62.97 -11.96
C ASP A 587 -25.72 62.26 -12.33
N VAL A 588 -24.78 62.98 -12.96
CA VAL A 588 -23.49 62.41 -13.39
C VAL A 588 -22.65 61.98 -12.19
N LYS A 589 -22.63 62.78 -11.12
CA LYS A 589 -21.96 62.45 -9.87
C LYS A 589 -22.52 61.15 -9.28
N VAL A 590 -23.84 61.06 -9.11
CA VAL A 590 -24.47 59.88 -8.51
C VAL A 590 -24.18 58.62 -9.33
N ALA A 591 -24.30 58.70 -10.66
CA ALA A 591 -23.99 57.59 -11.55
C ALA A 591 -22.51 57.18 -11.49
N ALA A 592 -21.59 58.14 -11.56
CA ALA A 592 -20.15 57.90 -11.53
C ALA A 592 -19.68 57.25 -10.23
N PHE A 593 -20.12 57.77 -9.08
CA PHE A 593 -19.73 57.24 -7.77
C PHE A 593 -20.33 55.84 -7.51
N THR A 594 -21.56 55.58 -8.00
CA THR A 594 -22.19 54.26 -7.91
C THR A 594 -21.43 53.25 -8.77
N MET A 595 -21.14 53.60 -10.02
CA MET A 595 -20.37 52.77 -10.95
C MET A 595 -18.97 52.44 -10.41
N LEU A 596 -18.25 53.43 -9.85
CA LEU A 596 -16.94 53.21 -9.24
C LEU A 596 -17.01 52.26 -8.04
N LYS A 597 -18.04 52.42 -7.19
CA LYS A 597 -18.25 51.57 -6.02
C LYS A 597 -18.54 50.13 -6.43
N ASP A 598 -19.43 49.94 -7.40
CA ASP A 598 -19.78 48.61 -7.90
C ASP A 598 -18.60 47.93 -8.58
N PHE A 599 -17.84 48.65 -9.41
CA PHE A 599 -16.63 48.14 -10.05
C PHE A 599 -15.58 47.70 -9.02
N LYS A 600 -15.28 48.55 -8.02
CA LYS A 600 -14.33 48.21 -6.94
C LYS A 600 -14.80 47.01 -6.10
N ARG A 601 -16.11 46.86 -5.87
CA ARG A 601 -16.67 45.68 -5.16
C ARG A 601 -16.45 44.41 -5.99
N LEU A 602 -16.91 44.41 -7.24
CA LEU A 602 -16.82 43.25 -8.13
C LEU A 602 -15.37 42.81 -8.36
N TYR A 603 -14.45 43.78 -8.51
CA TYR A 603 -13.02 43.48 -8.65
C TYR A 603 -12.44 42.78 -7.41
N ARG A 604 -12.79 43.24 -6.19
CA ARG A 604 -12.31 42.61 -4.94
C ARG A 604 -12.85 41.20 -4.75
N GLU A 605 -14.13 40.98 -5.07
CA GLU A 605 -14.76 39.65 -5.02
C GLU A 605 -14.08 38.68 -6.00
N LEU A 606 -13.80 39.15 -7.22
CA LEU A 606 -13.07 38.38 -8.22
C LEU A 606 -11.64 38.08 -7.77
N GLN A 607 -10.90 39.09 -7.29
CA GLN A 607 -9.52 38.94 -6.82
C GLN A 607 -9.41 37.97 -5.63
N SER A 608 -10.34 38.06 -4.67
CA SER A 608 -10.39 37.18 -3.50
C SER A 608 -10.65 35.74 -3.92
N SER A 609 -11.67 35.51 -4.75
CA SER A 609 -12.03 34.18 -5.25
C SER A 609 -10.89 33.55 -6.04
N TYR A 610 -10.24 34.34 -6.90
CA TYR A 610 -9.08 33.90 -7.67
C TYR A 610 -7.87 33.57 -6.77
N SER A 611 -7.53 34.44 -5.82
CA SER A 611 -6.40 34.22 -4.91
C SER A 611 -6.61 33.00 -4.01
N ASN A 612 -7.81 32.82 -3.45
CA ASN A 612 -8.12 31.65 -2.64
C ASN A 612 -8.04 30.37 -3.45
N LEU A 613 -8.60 30.35 -4.66
CA LEU A 613 -8.53 29.17 -5.55
C LEU A 613 -7.08 28.86 -5.97
N PHE A 614 -6.34 29.82 -6.52
CA PHE A 614 -5.04 29.55 -7.15
C PHE A 614 -3.85 29.55 -6.18
N LYS A 615 -3.87 30.35 -5.11
CA LYS A 615 -2.73 30.43 -4.16
C LYS A 615 -2.90 29.49 -2.97
N LYS A 616 -4.11 29.33 -2.44
CA LYS A 616 -4.38 28.48 -1.27
C LYS A 616 -4.87 27.10 -1.66
N GLU A 617 -6.07 26.99 -2.22
CA GLU A 617 -6.74 25.70 -2.42
C GLU A 617 -6.04 24.84 -3.45
N LEU A 618 -5.64 25.37 -4.60
CA LEU A 618 -4.97 24.59 -5.65
C LEU A 618 -3.56 24.15 -5.23
N THR A 619 -2.83 25.00 -4.49
CA THR A 619 -1.50 24.67 -3.97
C THR A 619 -1.61 23.65 -2.84
N GLU A 620 -2.51 23.84 -1.88
CA GLU A 620 -2.79 22.88 -0.81
C GLU A 620 -3.32 21.55 -1.36
N TYR A 621 -4.17 21.57 -2.39
CA TYR A 621 -4.69 20.38 -3.07
C TYR A 621 -3.60 19.59 -3.80
N LEU A 622 -2.65 20.27 -4.44
CA LEU A 622 -1.52 19.64 -5.14
C LEU A 622 -0.41 19.22 -4.17
N GLU A 623 -0.14 19.97 -3.10
CA GLU A 623 0.80 19.60 -2.02
C GLU A 623 0.28 18.43 -1.18
N ASN A 624 -1.02 18.39 -0.86
CA ASN A 624 -1.65 17.25 -0.18
C ASN A 624 -1.69 15.99 -1.06
N PHE A 625 -1.49 16.14 -2.38
CA PHE A 625 -1.30 15.02 -3.29
C PHE A 625 0.11 14.39 -3.17
N GLU A 626 1.10 15.10 -2.61
CA GLU A 626 2.48 14.62 -2.39
C GLU A 626 2.76 14.19 -0.93
N PHE A 627 1.86 13.40 -0.33
CA PHE A 627 2.04 12.68 0.95
C PHE A 627 1.67 13.46 2.24
N GLY A 628 0.37 13.75 2.44
CA GLY A 628 -0.16 14.09 3.77
C GLY A 628 0.08 12.98 4.82
N THR A 629 0.15 13.32 6.11
CA THR A 629 0.38 12.34 7.21
C THR A 629 -0.64 11.19 7.22
N LYS A 630 -1.89 11.50 6.86
CA LYS A 630 -2.95 10.50 6.65
C LYS A 630 -2.60 9.52 5.53
N PHE A 631 -2.16 10.03 4.38
CA PHE A 631 -1.74 9.19 3.25
C PHE A 631 -0.56 8.30 3.63
N VAL A 632 0.43 8.85 4.36
CA VAL A 632 1.61 8.09 4.82
C VAL A 632 1.19 6.95 5.74
N ARG A 633 0.33 7.25 6.72
CA ARG A 633 -0.23 6.25 7.64
C ARG A 633 -1.07 5.20 6.92
N GLU A 634 -1.77 5.57 5.85
CA GLU A 634 -2.66 4.65 5.14
C GLU A 634 -1.97 3.82 4.05
N ASN A 635 -0.76 4.20 3.60
CA ASN A 635 -0.09 3.56 2.46
C ASN A 635 1.29 3.00 2.76
N PHE A 636 2.04 3.51 3.72
CA PHE A 636 3.41 3.05 3.95
C PHE A 636 3.53 2.14 5.16
N ALA A 637 4.40 1.14 5.07
CA ALA A 637 4.80 0.29 6.18
C ALA A 637 6.32 0.06 6.13
N MET A 638 6.95 0.02 7.30
CA MET A 638 8.34 -0.40 7.44
C MET A 638 8.37 -1.80 8.02
N VAL A 639 9.17 -2.70 7.45
CA VAL A 639 9.26 -4.10 7.90
C VAL A 639 10.71 -4.48 8.10
N ASN A 640 11.04 -4.99 9.28
CA ASN A 640 12.35 -5.55 9.60
C ASN A 640 12.20 -7.06 9.75
N VAL A 641 12.78 -7.85 8.86
CA VAL A 641 12.77 -9.32 8.96
C VAL A 641 14.11 -9.80 9.50
N PHE A 642 14.12 -10.50 10.64
CA PHE A 642 15.37 -10.97 11.27
C PHE A 642 15.18 -12.23 12.12
N LEU A 643 16.30 -12.92 12.32
CA LEU A 643 16.36 -14.11 13.18
C LEU A 643 16.24 -13.72 14.65
N GLN A 644 15.37 -14.40 15.40
CA GLN A 644 15.11 -14.13 16.82
C GLN A 644 16.31 -14.48 17.70
N GLN A 645 16.89 -15.67 17.50
CA GLN A 645 18.01 -16.21 18.29
C GLN A 645 18.97 -16.98 17.37
N MET A 646 20.27 -16.95 17.69
CA MET A 646 21.33 -17.58 16.90
C MET A 646 21.46 -19.09 17.22
N HIS A 647 20.38 -19.84 17.03
CA HIS A 647 20.37 -21.29 17.12
C HIS A 647 19.37 -21.90 16.13
N LEU A 648 19.60 -23.16 15.78
CA LEU A 648 18.68 -23.99 15.01
C LEU A 648 18.01 -24.98 15.95
N GLU A 649 16.69 -25.13 15.86
CA GLU A 649 15.96 -26.16 16.61
C GLU A 649 15.75 -27.40 15.74
N TYR A 650 16.23 -28.56 16.16
CA TYR A 650 15.99 -29.85 15.52
C TYR A 650 14.91 -30.61 16.29
N TRP A 651 13.81 -30.90 15.62
CA TRP A 651 12.68 -31.63 16.16
C TRP A 651 12.62 -33.01 15.51
N ARG A 652 13.01 -34.05 16.25
CA ARG A 652 13.06 -35.43 15.75
C ARG A 652 11.99 -36.29 16.41
N GLN A 653 11.13 -36.90 15.62
CA GLN A 653 10.16 -37.87 16.11
C GLN A 653 10.80 -39.26 16.25
N ALA A 654 10.60 -39.88 17.41
CA ALA A 654 11.00 -41.25 17.68
C ALA A 654 9.83 -42.03 18.30
N LYS A 655 9.76 -43.33 18.04
CA LYS A 655 8.78 -44.22 18.66
C LYS A 655 9.11 -44.31 20.16
N THR A 656 8.15 -44.01 21.03
CA THR A 656 8.34 -44.11 22.49
C THR A 656 8.29 -45.54 22.97
N TYR A 657 7.54 -46.39 22.26
CA TYR A 657 7.33 -47.78 22.61
C TYR A 657 7.94 -48.69 21.55
N GLY A 658 9.10 -49.27 21.89
CA GLY A 658 9.83 -50.17 21.01
C GLY A 658 9.49 -51.63 21.24
N PHE A 659 9.99 -52.51 20.37
CA PHE A 659 9.87 -53.96 20.52
C PHE A 659 10.42 -54.46 21.87
N TRP A 660 11.57 -53.93 22.29
CA TRP A 660 12.18 -54.31 23.57
C TRP A 660 11.33 -53.88 24.77
N SER A 661 10.69 -52.71 24.72
CA SER A 661 9.74 -52.26 25.75
C SER A 661 8.54 -53.21 25.83
N LEU A 662 7.97 -53.61 24.68
CA LEU A 662 6.89 -54.61 24.62
C LEU A 662 7.31 -55.96 25.22
N ALA A 663 8.49 -56.46 24.86
CA ALA A 663 8.98 -57.73 25.37
C ALA A 663 9.18 -57.71 26.89
N CYS A 664 9.70 -56.60 27.42
CA CYS A 664 9.83 -56.39 28.87
C CYS A 664 8.47 -56.34 29.58
N ASP A 665 7.49 -55.63 29.02
CA ASP A 665 6.16 -55.49 29.64
C ASP A 665 5.33 -56.78 29.58
N ILE A 666 5.40 -57.53 28.47
CA ILE A 666 4.78 -58.86 28.36
C ILE A 666 5.46 -59.83 29.34
N GLY A 667 6.79 -59.81 29.40
CA GLY A 667 7.55 -60.61 30.35
C GLY A 667 7.19 -60.27 31.81
N GLY A 668 7.04 -58.98 32.12
CA GLY A 668 6.57 -58.51 33.42
C GLY A 668 5.15 -58.96 33.76
N ALA A 669 4.22 -58.91 32.80
CA ALA A 669 2.85 -59.38 32.99
C ALA A 669 2.78 -60.90 33.23
N LEU A 670 3.55 -61.70 32.47
CA LEU A 670 3.62 -63.14 32.65
C LEU A 670 4.31 -63.51 33.98
N GLY A 671 5.35 -62.78 34.38
CA GLY A 671 6.02 -62.96 35.66
C GLY A 671 5.13 -62.61 36.85
N LEU A 672 4.41 -61.48 36.80
CA LEU A 672 3.56 -61.02 37.90
C LEU A 672 2.33 -61.91 38.12
N PHE A 673 1.67 -62.36 37.05
CA PHE A 673 0.41 -63.10 37.16
C PHE A 673 0.56 -64.62 37.11
N LEU A 674 1.61 -65.15 36.48
CA LEU A 674 1.79 -66.60 36.28
C LEU A 674 3.06 -67.16 36.94
N GLY A 675 3.91 -66.31 37.53
CA GLY A 675 5.21 -66.72 38.08
C GLY A 675 6.23 -67.14 37.01
N ALA A 676 5.90 -66.94 35.74
CA ALA A 676 6.74 -67.37 34.62
C ALA A 676 8.04 -66.55 34.55
N SER A 677 9.18 -67.23 34.45
CA SER A 677 10.50 -66.60 34.38
C SER A 677 11.14 -66.83 33.00
N MET A 678 12.27 -66.18 32.73
CA MET A 678 13.01 -66.44 31.50
C MET A 678 13.40 -67.93 31.35
N LEU A 679 13.59 -68.64 32.47
CA LEU A 679 13.87 -70.07 32.49
C LEU A 679 12.68 -70.90 31.99
N THR A 680 11.44 -70.52 32.32
CA THR A 680 10.25 -71.26 31.86
C THR A 680 10.07 -71.18 30.35
N ILE A 681 10.48 -70.06 29.74
CA ILE A 681 10.47 -69.90 28.26
C ILE A 681 11.54 -70.80 27.62
N ILE A 682 12.75 -70.86 28.20
CA ILE A 682 13.83 -71.72 27.71
C ILE A 682 13.45 -73.19 27.83
N GLU A 683 12.83 -73.60 28.94
CA GLU A 683 12.30 -74.95 29.16
C GLU A 683 11.24 -75.31 28.11
N LEU A 684 10.30 -74.41 27.82
CA LEU A 684 9.30 -74.61 26.76
C LEU A 684 9.93 -74.74 25.36
N ILE A 685 10.93 -73.93 25.02
CA ILE A 685 11.65 -74.02 23.73
C ILE A 685 12.38 -75.35 23.63
N TYR A 686 13.06 -75.78 24.70
CA TYR A 686 13.75 -77.05 24.76
C TYR A 686 12.79 -78.23 24.55
N ILE A 687 11.63 -78.20 25.20
CA ILE A 687 10.56 -79.21 25.04
C ILE A 687 10.01 -79.20 23.62
N CYS A 688 9.74 -78.02 23.03
CA CYS A 688 9.26 -77.90 21.65
C CYS A 688 10.28 -78.44 20.64
N TYR A 689 11.57 -78.20 20.87
CA TYR A 689 12.64 -78.73 20.04
C TYR A 689 12.72 -80.26 20.14
N GLN A 690 12.64 -80.82 21.35
CA GLN A 690 12.58 -82.26 21.55
C GLN A 690 11.36 -82.88 20.86
N TYR A 691 10.17 -82.32 21.02
CA TYR A 691 8.94 -82.84 20.41
C TYR A 691 8.99 -82.81 18.87
N ARG A 692 9.57 -81.76 18.28
CA ARG A 692 9.72 -81.62 16.81
C ARG A 692 10.77 -82.57 16.23
N MET A 693 11.83 -82.88 16.99
CA MET A 693 12.84 -83.88 16.62
C MET A 693 12.31 -85.31 16.76
N PHE A 694 11.66 -85.63 17.88
CA PHE A 694 11.05 -86.94 18.12
C PHE A 694 9.86 -87.21 17.20
N GLY A 695 9.03 -86.20 16.85
CA GLY A 695 7.94 -86.37 15.89
C GLY A 695 8.41 -86.70 14.47
N ARG A 696 9.58 -86.19 14.05
CA ARG A 696 10.22 -86.55 12.77
C ARG A 696 10.89 -87.91 12.82
N ALA A 697 11.53 -88.26 13.94
CA ALA A 697 12.12 -89.57 14.16
C ALA A 697 11.06 -90.68 14.22
N TYR A 698 9.93 -90.43 14.89
CA TYR A 698 8.81 -91.37 15.03
C TYR A 698 8.13 -91.65 13.69
N LYS A 699 7.86 -90.62 12.87
CA LYS A 699 7.32 -90.82 11.50
C LYS A 699 8.25 -91.63 10.59
N LYS A 700 9.57 -91.47 10.76
CA LYS A 700 10.58 -92.21 9.96
C LYS A 700 10.74 -93.65 10.45
N ALA A 701 10.60 -93.89 11.75
CA ALA A 701 10.60 -95.22 12.34
C ALA A 701 9.32 -96.02 11.97
N ASP A 702 8.14 -95.41 12.04
CA ASP A 702 6.86 -96.06 11.68
C ASP A 702 6.79 -96.47 10.19
N GLN A 703 7.30 -95.62 9.29
CA GLN A 703 7.39 -95.97 7.86
C GLN A 703 8.38 -97.12 7.59
N ASN A 704 9.48 -97.19 8.34
CA ASN A 704 10.45 -98.28 8.23
C ASN A 704 9.91 -99.58 8.85
N LEU A 705 9.16 -99.49 9.95
CA LEU A 705 8.51 -100.64 10.59
C LEU A 705 7.40 -101.22 9.70
N LYS A 706 6.58 -100.37 9.05
CA LYS A 706 5.58 -100.81 8.06
C LYS A 706 6.23 -101.51 6.88
N LYS A 707 7.32 -100.97 6.32
CA LYS A 707 8.07 -101.61 5.23
C LYS A 707 8.68 -102.95 5.65
N TRP A 708 9.17 -103.06 6.88
CA TRP A 708 9.71 -104.31 7.42
C TRP A 708 8.61 -105.35 7.68
N TYR A 709 7.44 -104.93 8.17
CA TYR A 709 6.29 -105.80 8.39
C TYR A 709 5.66 -106.31 7.07
N GLU A 710 5.62 -105.47 6.02
CA GLU A 710 5.20 -105.89 4.68
C GLU A 710 6.20 -106.87 4.04
N SER A 711 7.51 -106.71 4.29
CA SER A 711 8.55 -107.64 3.84
C SER A 711 8.47 -109.01 4.49
N LEU A 712 8.06 -109.10 5.76
CA LEU A 712 7.90 -110.37 6.51
C LEU A 712 6.62 -111.12 6.15
N ARG A 713 5.65 -110.47 5.52
CA ARG A 713 4.38 -111.07 5.10
C ARG A 713 4.44 -111.63 3.66
N ALA A 714 5.51 -111.34 2.93
CA ALA A 714 5.69 -111.68 1.51
C ALA A 714 6.75 -112.77 1.26
N GLY A 715 7.38 -113.31 2.31
CA GLY A 715 8.23 -114.51 2.28
C GLY A 715 7.67 -115.54 3.24
#